data_AF-A0A8K0E152-F1
#
_entry.id   AF-A0A8K0E152-F1
#
_cell.length_a   1.000
_cell.length_b   1.000
_cell.length_c   1.000
_cell.angle_alpha   90.00
_cell.angle_beta   90.00
_cell.angle_gamma   90.00
#
_symmetry.space_group_name_H-M   'P 1'
#
loop_
_entity.id
_entity.type
_entity.pdbx_description
1 polymer ?
#
loop_
_entity_poly.entity_id
_entity_poly.type
_entity_poly.pdbx_seq_one_letter_code
_entity_poly.pdbx_strand_id
1 'polypeptide(L)'
;MAGRFKKLFTSFTKKSKEFSDAGDTQMSFPAAGLSSSMAAMSRKLMLVEEAEALVKQWQIIKAEALGPSHQVHSLSEILDESMIVQWHDLADAAKARSCYWRFVLLELSVLRAEILSNGIGAEMAEIDAVLVEAAELVSESEQKNPNYYSTYKIRYALKWQNDGSWRFCKEECLWYFICCLPPSPKVNFTATKTEFTFDKPTYDVNNIYPKMKYWNTVSGISDCCMWDGITCDAATGRVTALDLSSSWLYGPLTSNSSLFRLLHLQKLNLAFNNFASCTIPSEFSKLSRLTYLNLSSSVFSGHIPYVISRLTNLVVLDLSVGTSTTDGYLYVRQGQLGRLITQNMTNLRQLYLDGTYLSSPVLEFFGNLSSLTHLSSELLFVCGEVPTSLGNLTQLIYLDLSYNSFSGHISSVLGNHTQLKHLYLLYNRFTGRIPSSFEKFTQLENLFLSSNLLDGKLPASFPHTIKIIYLDHNSLTGSIPSTSIANLTFLYNLLLSSNSFTGVIPWSLFELPCLDSLSLDYNQFTGSLNISSNSSSPLTYLSLIGNKLGGVPSSVSKLTMLTELYLSFNDFSGTLDFGIFSALSSLEYLDLSNNRNLSITKFPMLLKKQTQLQALDLSNNRIGGQIPKWFLSVGTETMQQLNLSHNFLTGWEETPVALPWNSLFVLDLHSNMLQGPLVVPQISIWYYSVTENSLTGRIDPLFCKLDGLLYLELSSNNLSGIIPQCFGNLASSLSVLNLRGNNFHGKMPKTCGEGSQLATLDLSHNHLHGKITKSLVESQYFRNWTSMAQNSDAKRYIGNYIDDQYYSMTVINKGLEMGFIRVLSIFVSIDLSNNRFHGEIPTTIGVLASLVVLNLSSNSFTGHIPSSMTKLTKLESLDVSKNKLSGEIPQQLNSLTFLEYLNMSENEFVGPIPQGGQIGTFPNSSFMGNLGLCGRPLSKMCETSLSPAPLPSNVTSADDSIMSGFTWKVVAIGYGCGVVFGVVGGHVIISRRPYLMWIIFRVITQRRRRR
;
A
#
# COMPACT_ATOMS: atom_id res chain seq x y z
N MET A 1 -15.50 -31.79 7.55
CA MET A 1 -15.03 -30.57 8.25
C MET A 1 -15.94 -30.19 9.42
N ALA A 2 -17.27 -30.10 9.23
CA ALA A 2 -18.25 -29.87 10.31
C ALA A 2 -18.15 -30.84 11.51
N GLY A 3 -17.89 -32.14 11.27
CA GLY A 3 -17.70 -33.12 12.35
C GLY A 3 -16.43 -32.93 13.21
N ARG A 4 -15.38 -32.28 12.67
CA ARG A 4 -14.18 -31.92 13.45
C ARG A 4 -14.42 -30.66 14.30
N PHE A 5 -15.20 -29.71 13.80
CA PHE A 5 -15.61 -28.50 14.52
C PHE A 5 -16.54 -28.83 15.70
N LYS A 6 -17.48 -29.78 15.51
CA LYS A 6 -18.37 -30.28 16.56
C LYS A 6 -17.59 -30.94 17.70
N LYS A 7 -16.59 -31.78 17.40
CA LYS A 7 -15.73 -32.39 18.44
C LYS A 7 -14.92 -31.35 19.24
N LEU A 8 -14.42 -30.31 18.59
CA LEU A 8 -13.69 -29.22 19.25
C LEU A 8 -14.62 -28.41 20.17
N PHE A 9 -15.85 -28.12 19.74
CA PHE A 9 -16.80 -27.34 20.51
C PHE A 9 -17.45 -28.12 21.67
N THR A 10 -17.71 -29.44 21.50
CA THR A 10 -18.18 -30.30 22.60
C THR A 10 -17.09 -30.48 23.67
N SER A 11 -15.82 -30.50 23.27
CA SER A 11 -14.69 -30.50 24.22
C SER A 11 -14.55 -29.17 24.96
N PHE A 12 -14.94 -28.05 24.34
CA PHE A 12 -14.87 -26.71 24.92
C PHE A 12 -16.04 -26.41 25.88
N THR A 13 -17.26 -26.84 25.50
CA THR A 13 -18.47 -26.73 26.34
C THR A 13 -18.42 -27.66 27.55
N LYS A 14 -17.83 -28.85 27.43
CA LYS A 14 -17.59 -29.75 28.59
C LYS A 14 -16.62 -29.12 29.60
N LYS A 15 -15.53 -28.49 29.14
CA LYS A 15 -14.59 -27.74 29.99
C LYS A 15 -15.23 -26.50 30.62
N SER A 16 -16.11 -25.79 29.89
CA SER A 16 -16.85 -24.64 30.41
C SER A 16 -17.85 -25.03 31.49
N LYS A 17 -18.44 -26.22 31.41
CA LYS A 17 -19.40 -26.73 32.41
C LYS A 17 -18.69 -27.25 33.67
N GLU A 18 -17.52 -27.88 33.51
CA GLU A 18 -16.64 -28.23 34.65
C GLU A 18 -16.13 -26.99 35.43
N PHE A 19 -15.98 -25.84 34.75
CA PHE A 19 -15.66 -24.55 35.40
C PHE A 19 -16.87 -23.87 36.06
N SER A 20 -18.09 -24.18 35.63
CA SER A 20 -19.34 -23.63 36.18
C SER A 20 -19.78 -24.36 37.46
N ASP A 21 -19.49 -25.67 37.57
CA ASP A 21 -19.89 -26.49 38.72
C ASP A 21 -18.87 -26.43 39.88
N ALA A 22 -17.67 -25.90 39.65
CA ALA A 22 -16.70 -25.55 40.69
C ALA A 22 -17.02 -24.16 41.27
N GLY A 23 -18.12 -24.08 42.01
CA GLY A 23 -18.48 -22.89 42.75
C GLY A 23 -17.49 -22.64 43.88
N ASP A 24 -16.55 -21.71 43.69
CA ASP A 24 -15.91 -21.03 44.81
C ASP A 24 -15.58 -19.56 44.48
N THR A 25 -15.95 -18.71 45.44
CA THR A 25 -16.09 -17.26 45.36
C THR A 25 -14.75 -16.50 45.36
N GLN A 26 -14.59 -15.58 44.39
CA GLN A 26 -13.89 -14.27 44.43
C GLN A 26 -13.11 -13.99 43.13
N MET A 27 -13.66 -13.17 42.23
CA MET A 27 -12.94 -12.22 41.34
C MET A 27 -13.94 -11.55 40.37
N SER A 28 -13.91 -10.22 40.26
CA SER A 28 -14.71 -9.44 39.31
C SER A 28 -13.94 -9.20 38.01
N PHE A 29 -14.42 -9.77 36.91
CA PHE A 29 -13.97 -9.50 35.54
C PHE A 29 -15.08 -8.80 34.73
N PRO A 30 -14.78 -7.88 33.79
CA PRO A 30 -15.79 -7.26 32.95
C PRO A 30 -16.09 -8.11 31.71
N ALA A 31 -17.25 -8.77 31.70
CA ALA A 31 -17.76 -9.66 30.65
C ALA A 31 -18.29 -8.95 29.38
N ALA A 32 -17.89 -7.69 29.11
CA ALA A 32 -18.52 -6.87 28.07
C ALA A 32 -17.86 -6.97 26.67
N GLY A 33 -16.55 -7.25 26.57
CA GLY A 33 -15.84 -7.39 25.28
C GLY A 33 -16.09 -8.73 24.59
N LEU A 34 -16.18 -9.80 25.39
CA LEU A 34 -16.70 -11.09 24.93
C LEU A 34 -18.18 -10.98 24.54
N SER A 35 -18.95 -10.03 25.06
CA SER A 35 -20.38 -9.89 24.75
C SER A 35 -20.64 -9.39 23.33
N SER A 36 -19.82 -8.56 22.68
CA SER A 36 -20.12 -8.06 21.32
C SER A 36 -19.74 -9.06 20.24
N SER A 37 -18.59 -9.71 20.40
CA SER A 37 -18.11 -10.80 19.55
C SER A 37 -18.87 -12.10 19.84
N MET A 38 -19.20 -12.42 21.11
CA MET A 38 -20.17 -13.48 21.43
C MET A 38 -21.61 -13.08 21.14
N ALA A 39 -22.02 -11.80 21.00
CA ALA A 39 -23.37 -11.45 20.53
C ALA A 39 -23.43 -11.36 19.01
N ALA A 40 -22.32 -11.15 18.30
CA ALA A 40 -22.24 -11.31 16.85
C ALA A 40 -22.10 -12.79 16.48
N MET A 41 -21.36 -13.55 17.28
CA MET A 41 -21.23 -15.00 17.16
C MET A 41 -22.46 -15.70 17.72
N SER A 42 -23.13 -15.23 18.78
CA SER A 42 -24.44 -15.68 19.27
C SER A 42 -25.56 -15.16 18.39
N ARG A 43 -25.49 -13.98 17.76
CA ARG A 43 -26.45 -13.66 16.68
C ARG A 43 -26.26 -14.58 15.48
N LYS A 44 -25.02 -14.90 15.09
CA LYS A 44 -24.72 -15.90 14.06
C LYS A 44 -25.03 -17.35 14.48
N LEU A 45 -24.93 -17.69 15.77
CA LEU A 45 -25.23 -19.02 16.32
C LEU A 45 -26.73 -19.16 16.56
N MET A 46 -27.41 -18.12 17.02
CA MET A 46 -28.87 -18.00 17.14
C MET A 46 -29.49 -18.04 15.74
N LEU A 47 -28.86 -17.45 14.72
CA LEU A 47 -29.20 -17.64 13.30
C LEU A 47 -28.97 -19.08 12.80
N VAL A 48 -28.05 -19.84 13.40
CA VAL A 48 -27.80 -21.25 13.06
C VAL A 48 -28.71 -22.18 13.88
N GLU A 49 -29.03 -21.85 15.12
CA GLU A 49 -29.94 -22.59 16.01
C GLU A 49 -31.41 -22.36 15.62
N GLU A 50 -31.79 -21.15 15.20
CA GLU A 50 -33.09 -20.84 14.59
C GLU A 50 -33.19 -21.48 13.21
N ALA A 51 -32.12 -21.50 12.41
CA ALA A 51 -32.11 -22.24 11.15
C ALA A 51 -32.15 -23.76 11.36
N GLU A 52 -31.47 -24.30 12.38
CA GLU A 52 -31.58 -25.72 12.77
C GLU A 52 -32.96 -26.04 13.34
N ALA A 53 -33.63 -25.10 14.01
CA ALA A 53 -35.01 -25.23 14.49
C ALA A 53 -36.01 -25.23 13.32
N LEU A 54 -35.85 -24.34 12.34
CA LEU A 54 -36.64 -24.29 11.12
C LEU A 54 -36.43 -25.53 10.24
N VAL A 55 -35.18 -26.00 10.11
CA VAL A 55 -34.86 -27.25 9.41
C VAL A 55 -35.39 -28.46 10.19
N LYS A 56 -35.35 -28.47 11.53
CA LYS A 56 -35.97 -29.53 12.34
C LYS A 56 -37.49 -29.52 12.24
N GLN A 57 -38.13 -28.35 12.29
CA GLN A 57 -39.58 -28.22 12.07
C GLN A 57 -39.94 -28.75 10.68
N TRP A 58 -39.18 -28.36 9.65
CA TRP A 58 -39.36 -28.87 8.29
C TRP A 58 -39.18 -30.40 8.20
N GLN A 59 -38.18 -30.97 8.87
CA GLN A 59 -37.94 -32.41 8.90
C GLN A 59 -39.02 -33.17 9.68
N ILE A 60 -39.63 -32.56 10.71
CA ILE A 60 -40.78 -33.12 11.44
C ILE A 60 -42.02 -33.13 10.54
N ILE A 61 -42.31 -32.02 9.87
CA ILE A 61 -43.40 -31.91 8.89
C ILE A 61 -43.22 -32.92 7.75
N LYS A 62 -41.99 -33.05 7.23
CA LYS A 62 -41.63 -34.06 6.22
C LYS A 62 -41.82 -35.50 6.74
N ALA A 63 -41.48 -35.77 8.00
CA ALA A 63 -41.62 -37.10 8.60
C ALA A 63 -43.10 -37.45 8.91
N GLU A 64 -43.90 -36.49 9.34
CA GLU A 64 -45.35 -36.65 9.58
C GLU A 64 -46.12 -36.86 8.27
N ALA A 65 -45.75 -36.13 7.20
CA ALA A 65 -46.31 -36.33 5.86
C ALA A 65 -45.95 -37.69 5.23
N LEU A 66 -44.85 -38.32 5.67
CA LEU A 66 -44.34 -39.56 5.07
C LEU A 66 -44.66 -40.85 5.87
N GLY A 67 -44.97 -40.74 7.17
CA GLY A 67 -45.50 -41.83 8.03
C GLY A 67 -44.63 -43.10 8.21
N PRO A 68 -44.70 -43.84 9.34
CA PRO A 68 -43.88 -45.05 9.55
C PRO A 68 -44.39 -46.31 8.84
N SER A 69 -45.65 -46.32 8.41
CA SER A 69 -46.23 -47.33 7.55
C SER A 69 -46.53 -46.67 6.22
N HIS A 70 -45.92 -47.11 5.13
CA HIS A 70 -46.15 -46.61 3.76
C HIS A 70 -47.62 -46.81 3.28
N GLN A 71 -48.56 -46.15 3.95
CA GLN A 71 -49.91 -45.83 3.51
C GLN A 71 -50.07 -44.34 3.77
N VAL A 72 -49.88 -43.55 2.72
CA VAL A 72 -50.03 -42.10 2.74
C VAL A 72 -51.53 -41.80 2.66
N HIS A 73 -52.07 -41.15 3.70
CA HIS A 73 -53.37 -40.47 3.63
C HIS A 73 -53.21 -39.18 2.81
N SER A 74 -54.29 -38.75 2.14
CA SER A 74 -54.33 -37.54 1.31
C SER A 74 -53.67 -36.34 2.01
N LEU A 75 -52.84 -35.56 1.31
CA LEU A 75 -52.14 -34.40 1.87
C LEU A 75 -53.16 -33.33 2.34
N SER A 76 -54.36 -33.33 1.74
CA SER A 76 -55.55 -32.59 2.18
C SER A 76 -56.10 -32.95 3.58
N GLU A 77 -55.74 -34.11 4.16
CA GLU A 77 -56.13 -34.50 5.53
C GLU A 77 -55.07 -34.12 6.58
N ILE A 78 -53.85 -33.73 6.16
CA ILE A 78 -52.71 -33.42 7.04
C ILE A 78 -52.49 -31.91 7.16
N LEU A 79 -52.73 -31.13 6.11
CA LEU A 79 -52.61 -29.67 6.14
C LEU A 79 -53.85 -29.02 6.77
N ASP A 80 -53.88 -28.96 8.10
CA ASP A 80 -54.76 -28.03 8.81
C ASP A 80 -54.37 -26.58 8.48
N GLU A 81 -55.34 -25.66 8.45
CA GLU A 81 -55.14 -24.21 8.27
C GLU A 81 -54.02 -23.67 9.20
N SER A 82 -53.82 -24.26 10.38
CA SER A 82 -52.73 -23.88 11.28
C SER A 82 -51.33 -24.13 10.71
N MET A 83 -51.12 -25.17 9.89
CA MET A 83 -49.84 -25.43 9.23
C MET A 83 -49.61 -24.49 8.04
N ILE A 84 -50.66 -24.13 7.30
CA ILE A 84 -50.59 -23.17 6.20
C ILE A 84 -50.26 -21.77 6.72
N VAL A 85 -50.83 -21.39 7.87
CA VAL A 85 -50.51 -20.14 8.57
C VAL A 85 -49.07 -20.14 9.09
N GLN A 86 -48.60 -21.22 9.72
CA GLN A 86 -47.19 -21.33 10.14
C GLN A 86 -46.22 -21.27 8.95
N TRP A 87 -46.63 -21.79 7.79
CA TRP A 87 -45.90 -21.70 6.55
C TRP A 87 -45.81 -20.26 6.01
N HIS A 88 -46.92 -19.51 6.06
CA HIS A 88 -46.95 -18.10 5.67
C HIS A 88 -46.12 -17.23 6.63
N ASP A 89 -46.18 -17.50 7.93
CA ASP A 89 -45.36 -16.80 8.94
C ASP A 89 -43.86 -17.10 8.74
N LEU A 90 -43.50 -18.33 8.35
CA LEU A 90 -42.13 -18.69 7.96
C LEU A 90 -41.66 -17.92 6.73
N ALA A 91 -42.52 -17.82 5.71
CA ALA A 91 -42.24 -17.12 4.46
C ALA A 91 -42.10 -15.61 4.67
N ASP A 92 -42.92 -15.00 5.53
CA ASP A 92 -42.85 -13.58 5.87
C ASP A 92 -41.66 -13.25 6.79
N ALA A 93 -41.28 -14.13 7.72
CA ALA A 93 -40.04 -14.00 8.48
C ALA A 93 -38.79 -14.12 7.57
N ALA A 94 -38.87 -14.95 6.52
CA ALA A 94 -37.80 -15.17 5.54
C ALA A 94 -37.68 -14.06 4.48
N LYS A 95 -38.78 -13.36 4.13
CA LYS A 95 -38.77 -12.18 3.23
C LYS A 95 -37.76 -11.10 3.65
N ALA A 96 -37.37 -11.05 4.93
CA ALA A 96 -36.41 -10.08 5.43
C ALA A 96 -34.93 -10.41 5.09
N ARG A 97 -34.56 -11.61 4.60
CA ARG A 97 -33.14 -12.05 4.50
C ARG A 97 -32.86 -13.00 3.32
N SER A 98 -32.02 -12.58 2.37
CA SER A 98 -31.89 -13.15 1.01
C SER A 98 -31.17 -14.50 0.84
N CYS A 99 -30.40 -15.00 1.82
CA CYS A 99 -29.54 -16.18 1.60
C CYS A 99 -30.22 -17.56 1.73
N TYR A 100 -31.44 -17.65 2.27
CA TYR A 100 -32.02 -18.94 2.70
C TYR A 100 -32.97 -19.60 1.69
N TRP A 101 -33.48 -18.85 0.71
CA TRP A 101 -34.39 -19.40 -0.31
C TRP A 101 -33.73 -20.44 -1.22
N ARG A 102 -32.40 -20.38 -1.44
CA ARG A 102 -31.67 -21.39 -2.23
C ARG A 102 -31.64 -22.77 -1.57
N PHE A 103 -31.72 -22.85 -0.24
CA PHE A 103 -31.75 -24.13 0.49
C PHE A 103 -33.17 -24.72 0.51
N VAL A 104 -34.19 -23.88 0.71
CA VAL A 104 -35.61 -24.29 0.66
C VAL A 104 -36.01 -24.77 -0.74
N LEU A 105 -35.59 -24.07 -1.80
CA LEU A 105 -35.77 -24.50 -3.19
C LEU A 105 -35.11 -25.86 -3.47
N LEU A 106 -33.93 -26.12 -2.90
CA LEU A 106 -33.22 -27.39 -3.08
C LEU A 106 -33.97 -28.54 -2.39
N GLU A 107 -34.40 -28.37 -1.14
CA GLU A 107 -35.13 -29.39 -0.38
C GLU A 107 -36.55 -29.66 -0.93
N LEU A 108 -37.27 -28.64 -1.39
CA LEU A 108 -38.55 -28.80 -2.07
C LEU A 108 -38.41 -29.52 -3.41
N SER A 109 -37.32 -29.25 -4.14
CA SER A 109 -37.00 -29.97 -5.38
C SER A 109 -36.66 -31.45 -5.14
N VAL A 110 -36.01 -31.76 -4.01
CA VAL A 110 -35.72 -33.13 -3.58
C VAL A 110 -36.97 -33.85 -3.10
N LEU A 111 -37.84 -33.20 -2.31
CA LEU A 111 -39.12 -33.75 -1.87
C LEU A 111 -40.04 -34.08 -3.06
N ARG A 112 -40.12 -33.18 -4.06
CA ARG A 112 -40.83 -33.40 -5.32
C ARG A 112 -40.29 -34.62 -6.07
N ALA A 113 -38.97 -34.80 -6.09
CA ALA A 113 -38.34 -35.95 -6.74
C ALA A 113 -38.60 -37.27 -5.99
N GLU A 114 -38.66 -37.27 -4.66
CA GLU A 114 -39.00 -38.44 -3.82
C GLU A 114 -40.48 -38.83 -3.93
N ILE A 115 -41.39 -37.86 -4.02
CA ILE A 115 -42.83 -38.09 -4.27
C ILE A 115 -43.06 -38.67 -5.68
N LEU A 116 -42.33 -38.17 -6.69
CA LEU A 116 -42.35 -38.70 -8.06
C LEU A 116 -41.81 -40.13 -8.15
N SER A 117 -40.79 -40.50 -7.36
CA SER A 117 -40.28 -41.88 -7.37
C SER A 117 -41.22 -42.87 -6.70
N ASN A 118 -42.13 -42.41 -5.83
CA ASN A 118 -43.09 -43.24 -5.10
C ASN A 118 -44.49 -43.32 -5.75
N GLY A 119 -44.70 -42.70 -6.92
CA GLY A 119 -45.88 -42.93 -7.76
C GLY A 119 -47.18 -42.25 -7.31
N ILE A 120 -47.10 -41.19 -6.50
CA ILE A 120 -48.27 -40.45 -6.01
C ILE A 120 -48.62 -39.35 -7.03
N GLY A 121 -49.79 -39.49 -7.68
CA GLY A 121 -50.18 -38.71 -8.86
C GLY A 121 -51.21 -37.59 -8.65
N ALA A 122 -51.67 -37.37 -7.43
CA ALA A 122 -52.61 -36.28 -7.12
C ALA A 122 -51.91 -35.30 -6.17
N GLU A 123 -52.02 -34.00 -6.43
CA GLU A 123 -51.50 -32.86 -5.63
C GLU A 123 -50.09 -32.31 -5.98
N MET A 124 -49.62 -32.50 -7.22
CA MET A 124 -48.43 -31.79 -7.74
C MET A 124 -48.62 -30.27 -7.91
N ALA A 125 -49.87 -29.80 -8.03
CA ALA A 125 -50.18 -28.42 -8.35
C ALA A 125 -49.85 -27.43 -7.20
N GLU A 126 -50.02 -27.83 -5.94
CA GLU A 126 -49.73 -26.97 -4.78
C GLU A 126 -48.23 -26.87 -4.51
N ILE A 127 -47.49 -27.97 -4.66
CA ILE A 127 -46.02 -27.97 -4.57
C ILE A 127 -45.40 -27.14 -5.70
N ASP A 128 -45.94 -27.23 -6.92
CA ASP A 128 -45.48 -26.43 -8.05
C ASP A 128 -45.83 -24.94 -7.88
N ALA A 129 -46.96 -24.58 -7.26
CA ALA A 129 -47.31 -23.19 -6.95
C ALA A 129 -46.34 -22.56 -5.94
N VAL A 130 -45.98 -23.30 -4.88
CA VAL A 130 -44.99 -22.87 -3.88
C VAL A 130 -43.60 -22.69 -4.48
N LEU A 131 -43.19 -23.59 -5.38
CA LEU A 131 -41.89 -23.50 -6.06
C LEU A 131 -41.81 -22.25 -6.97
N VAL A 132 -42.92 -21.84 -7.57
CA VAL A 132 -43.02 -20.62 -8.38
C VAL A 132 -42.90 -19.37 -7.51
N GLU A 133 -43.64 -19.30 -6.40
CA GLU A 133 -43.60 -18.15 -5.48
C GLU A 133 -42.20 -17.98 -4.85
N ALA A 134 -41.57 -19.09 -4.44
CA ALA A 134 -40.19 -19.09 -3.94
C ALA A 134 -39.17 -18.60 -4.98
N ALA A 135 -39.36 -18.94 -6.26
CA ALA A 135 -38.46 -18.54 -7.34
C ALA A 135 -38.60 -17.04 -7.69
N GLU A 136 -39.83 -16.50 -7.64
CA GLU A 136 -40.08 -15.08 -7.88
C GLU A 136 -39.46 -14.19 -6.78
N LEU A 137 -39.58 -14.60 -5.52
CA LEU A 137 -38.99 -13.88 -4.38
C LEU A 137 -37.45 -13.87 -4.40
N VAL A 138 -36.82 -14.94 -4.88
CA VAL A 138 -35.36 -14.99 -5.10
C VAL A 138 -34.94 -13.98 -6.17
N SER A 139 -35.69 -13.93 -7.28
CA SER A 139 -35.45 -13.03 -8.40
C SER A 139 -35.56 -11.55 -8.01
N GLU A 140 -36.55 -11.18 -7.18
CA GLU A 140 -36.68 -9.81 -6.64
C GLU A 140 -35.52 -9.40 -5.73
N SER A 141 -34.95 -10.34 -4.96
CA SER A 141 -33.79 -10.07 -4.10
C SER A 141 -32.49 -9.83 -4.91
N GLU A 142 -32.34 -10.54 -6.03
CA GLU A 142 -31.17 -10.42 -6.92
C GLU A 142 -31.15 -9.09 -7.69
N GLN A 143 -32.30 -8.47 -7.95
CA GLN A 143 -32.38 -7.13 -8.56
C GLN A 143 -31.99 -5.98 -7.62
N LYS A 144 -32.11 -6.15 -6.30
CA LYS A 144 -31.84 -5.07 -5.32
C LYS A 144 -30.38 -5.01 -4.83
N ASN A 145 -29.55 -6.02 -5.10
CA ASN A 145 -28.16 -6.06 -4.62
C ASN A 145 -27.18 -6.72 -5.62
N PRO A 146 -26.60 -5.98 -6.57
CA PRO A 146 -25.79 -6.56 -7.65
C PRO A 146 -24.35 -6.98 -7.28
N ASN A 147 -23.90 -6.75 -6.03
CA ASN A 147 -22.50 -6.94 -5.63
C ASN A 147 -22.15 -8.29 -4.98
N TYR A 148 -23.01 -9.31 -5.06
CA TYR A 148 -22.68 -10.67 -4.60
C TYR A 148 -22.48 -11.63 -5.78
N TYR A 149 -21.32 -11.54 -6.44
CA TYR A 149 -20.87 -12.56 -7.39
C TYR A 149 -19.56 -13.20 -6.93
N SER A 150 -19.65 -14.27 -6.13
CA SER A 150 -18.71 -15.41 -6.17
C SER A 150 -19.07 -16.48 -5.14
N THR A 151 -19.93 -17.45 -5.50
CA THR A 151 -19.71 -18.90 -5.29
C THR A 151 -20.94 -19.70 -5.77
N TYR A 152 -20.66 -20.76 -6.53
CA TYR A 152 -21.59 -21.77 -7.09
C TYR A 152 -22.66 -21.28 -8.09
N LYS A 153 -22.33 -21.39 -9.39
CA LYS A 153 -23.34 -21.55 -10.46
C LYS A 153 -23.88 -22.99 -10.40
N ILE A 154 -25.07 -23.18 -9.85
CA ILE A 154 -25.92 -24.31 -10.20
C ILE A 154 -26.95 -23.77 -11.20
N ARG A 155 -26.83 -24.14 -12.49
CA ARG A 155 -27.91 -23.94 -13.46
C ARG A 155 -28.90 -25.09 -13.30
N TYR A 156 -30.13 -24.81 -12.89
CA TYR A 156 -31.27 -25.69 -13.19
C TYR A 156 -32.19 -25.00 -14.18
N ALA A 157 -32.49 -25.70 -15.28
CA ALA A 157 -33.39 -25.26 -16.33
C ALA A 157 -34.75 -25.94 -16.14
N LEU A 158 -35.73 -25.17 -15.63
CA LEU A 158 -37.15 -25.45 -15.78
C LEU A 158 -37.61 -24.76 -17.07
N LYS A 159 -38.39 -25.44 -17.93
CA LYS A 159 -38.97 -24.82 -19.14
C LYS A 159 -40.48 -25.05 -19.18
N TRP A 160 -41.22 -23.96 -19.35
CA TRP A 160 -42.68 -23.92 -19.45
C TRP A 160 -43.11 -24.54 -20.77
N GLN A 161 -44.05 -25.47 -20.72
CA GLN A 161 -44.64 -26.11 -21.89
C GLN A 161 -46.00 -25.49 -22.21
N ASN A 162 -46.42 -25.57 -23.47
CA ASN A 162 -47.71 -25.04 -23.92
C ASN A 162 -48.93 -25.78 -23.35
N ASP A 163 -48.72 -26.87 -22.59
CA ASP A 163 -49.77 -27.60 -21.87
C ASP A 163 -50.00 -27.11 -20.43
N GLY A 164 -49.29 -26.06 -20.00
CA GLY A 164 -49.44 -25.44 -18.69
C GLY A 164 -48.64 -26.10 -17.56
N SER A 165 -47.63 -26.93 -17.88
CA SER A 165 -46.78 -27.58 -16.86
C SER A 165 -45.29 -27.27 -16.99
N TRP A 166 -44.58 -27.29 -15.86
CA TRP A 166 -43.11 -27.20 -15.79
C TRP A 166 -42.49 -28.60 -15.61
N ARG A 167 -41.53 -28.97 -16.46
CA ARG A 167 -40.79 -30.25 -16.34
C ARG A 167 -39.27 -30.07 -16.27
N PHE A 168 -38.65 -30.94 -15.48
CA PHE A 168 -37.20 -31.13 -15.39
C PHE A 168 -36.73 -32.10 -16.49
N CYS A 169 -35.68 -31.75 -17.22
CA CYS A 169 -35.02 -32.68 -18.13
C CYS A 169 -34.16 -33.66 -17.33
N LYS A 170 -34.52 -34.95 -17.35
CA LYS A 170 -33.64 -36.06 -16.96
C LYS A 170 -33.08 -36.70 -18.24
N GLU A 171 -31.78 -36.93 -18.27
CA GLU A 171 -31.06 -37.50 -19.41
C GLU A 171 -31.54 -38.93 -19.73
N GLU A 172 -31.79 -39.15 -21.02
CA GLU A 172 -31.81 -40.39 -21.80
C GLU A 172 -33.15 -40.84 -22.42
N CYS A 173 -33.10 -40.91 -23.76
CA CYS A 173 -34.02 -41.49 -24.75
C CYS A 173 -35.28 -40.71 -25.19
N LEU A 174 -35.12 -40.08 -26.38
CA LEU A 174 -35.95 -40.20 -27.59
C LEU A 174 -36.43 -38.86 -28.18
N TRP A 175 -35.58 -38.29 -29.05
CA TRP A 175 -36.03 -37.56 -30.25
C TRP A 175 -35.27 -38.09 -31.48
N TYR A 176 -35.74 -39.22 -31.99
CA TYR A 176 -36.04 -39.40 -33.42
C TYR A 176 -37.49 -38.90 -33.54
N PHE A 177 -37.96 -38.01 -34.41
CA PHE A 177 -37.61 -37.45 -35.72
C PHE A 177 -38.18 -36.01 -35.70
N ILE A 178 -37.57 -34.96 -36.27
CA ILE A 178 -37.41 -34.63 -37.69
C ILE A 178 -36.18 -33.68 -37.75
N CYS A 179 -35.02 -34.13 -38.24
CA CYS A 179 -34.50 -33.91 -39.61
C CYS A 179 -34.39 -32.41 -39.98
N CYS A 180 -33.25 -31.78 -40.26
CA CYS A 180 -31.91 -32.22 -40.63
C CYS A 180 -30.91 -31.11 -40.26
N LEU A 181 -29.96 -31.37 -39.37
CA LEU A 181 -28.63 -30.79 -39.48
C LEU A 181 -27.63 -31.93 -39.22
N PRO A 182 -26.65 -32.17 -40.11
CA PRO A 182 -25.69 -33.25 -39.93
C PRO A 182 -24.92 -33.06 -38.62
N PRO A 183 -24.34 -34.13 -38.03
CA PRO A 183 -23.41 -33.97 -36.92
C PRO A 183 -22.28 -33.06 -37.39
N SER A 184 -22.27 -31.80 -36.92
CA SER A 184 -21.07 -30.99 -37.05
C SER A 184 -19.93 -31.78 -36.42
N PRO A 185 -18.76 -31.86 -37.05
CA PRO A 185 -17.66 -32.68 -36.54
C PRO A 185 -17.42 -32.27 -35.08
N LYS A 186 -17.65 -33.20 -34.15
CA LYS A 186 -17.43 -32.99 -32.71
C LYS A 186 -15.99 -32.50 -32.58
N VAL A 187 -15.82 -31.23 -32.21
CA VAL A 187 -14.51 -30.60 -32.12
C VAL A 187 -13.73 -31.33 -31.04
N ASN A 188 -12.72 -32.09 -31.44
CA ASN A 188 -11.89 -32.82 -30.52
C ASN A 188 -10.83 -31.87 -29.92
N PHE A 189 -11.08 -31.41 -28.70
CA PHE A 189 -10.18 -30.53 -27.93
C PHE A 189 -8.98 -31.25 -27.31
N THR A 190 -8.79 -32.55 -27.54
CA THR A 190 -7.61 -33.28 -27.02
C THR A 190 -6.30 -32.62 -27.44
N ALA A 191 -6.19 -32.17 -28.70
CA ALA A 191 -5.02 -31.44 -29.17
C ALA A 191 -4.79 -30.14 -28.39
N THR A 192 -5.84 -29.33 -28.19
CA THR A 192 -5.75 -28.06 -27.45
C THR A 192 -5.40 -28.29 -25.98
N LYS A 193 -5.93 -29.36 -25.37
CA LYS A 193 -5.65 -29.74 -23.97
C LYS A 193 -4.20 -30.16 -23.75
N THR A 194 -3.56 -30.81 -24.73
CA THR A 194 -2.17 -31.27 -24.62
C THR A 194 -1.14 -30.23 -25.08
N GLU A 195 -1.57 -29.12 -25.69
CA GLU A 195 -0.69 -28.06 -26.20
C GLU A 195 -0.11 -27.16 -25.10
N PHE A 196 -0.82 -27.01 -23.96
CA PHE A 196 -0.42 -26.12 -22.88
C PHE A 196 -0.01 -26.87 -21.62
N THR A 197 0.97 -26.32 -20.90
CA THR A 197 1.33 -26.78 -19.56
C THR A 197 0.64 -25.90 -18.50
N PHE A 198 0.55 -26.39 -17.26
CA PHE A 198 -0.06 -25.64 -16.16
C PHE A 198 1.00 -25.21 -15.15
N ASP A 199 1.15 -23.91 -14.94
CA ASP A 199 2.05 -23.34 -13.93
C ASP A 199 1.27 -22.57 -12.86
N LYS A 200 1.39 -23.01 -11.60
CA LYS A 200 0.62 -22.45 -10.49
C LYS A 200 1.28 -21.15 -10.01
N PRO A 201 0.56 -20.02 -9.91
CA PRO A 201 1.09 -18.79 -9.35
C PRO A 201 1.58 -18.97 -7.90
N THR A 202 2.65 -18.26 -7.52
CA THR A 202 3.23 -18.29 -6.17
C THR A 202 2.39 -17.55 -5.12
N TYR A 203 1.38 -16.79 -5.54
CA TYR A 203 0.46 -16.03 -4.70
C TYR A 203 -0.94 -16.65 -4.71
N ASP A 204 -1.52 -16.83 -3.54
CA ASP A 204 -2.85 -17.42 -3.36
C ASP A 204 -3.93 -16.34 -3.63
N VAL A 205 -4.57 -16.43 -4.80
CA VAL A 205 -5.66 -15.53 -5.19
C VAL A 205 -6.92 -16.38 -5.40
N ASN A 206 -8.04 -15.92 -4.83
CA ASN A 206 -9.33 -16.58 -4.99
C ASN A 206 -9.74 -16.60 -6.49
N ASN A 207 -10.33 -17.73 -6.96
CA ASN A 207 -10.87 -17.93 -8.32
C ASN A 207 -9.87 -18.12 -9.49
N ILE A 208 -8.64 -18.60 -9.26
CA ILE A 208 -7.69 -18.98 -10.34
C ILE A 208 -7.46 -20.50 -10.32
N TYR A 209 -7.74 -21.21 -11.43
CA TYR A 209 -7.57 -22.68 -11.53
C TYR A 209 -7.52 -23.17 -12.99
N PRO A 210 -6.95 -24.36 -13.28
CA PRO A 210 -6.70 -24.81 -14.65
C PRO A 210 -7.95 -25.47 -15.24
N LYS A 211 -8.83 -24.68 -15.89
CA LYS A 211 -10.12 -25.14 -16.44
C LYS A 211 -9.98 -26.39 -17.32
N MET A 212 -9.03 -26.39 -18.25
CA MET A 212 -8.80 -27.50 -19.20
C MET A 212 -8.40 -28.81 -18.52
N LYS A 213 -7.86 -28.79 -17.29
CA LYS A 213 -7.52 -30.01 -16.54
C LYS A 213 -8.75 -30.90 -16.33
N TYR A 214 -9.92 -30.28 -16.16
CA TYR A 214 -11.18 -30.95 -15.81
C TYR A 214 -12.07 -31.27 -17.01
N TRP A 215 -11.63 -30.96 -18.24
CA TRP A 215 -12.32 -31.36 -19.46
C TRP A 215 -12.20 -32.87 -19.67
N ASN A 216 -13.18 -33.63 -19.20
CA ASN A 216 -13.14 -35.09 -19.18
C ASN A 216 -14.33 -35.66 -19.97
N THR A 217 -14.07 -36.77 -20.67
CA THR A 217 -15.10 -37.56 -21.34
C THR A 217 -15.53 -38.69 -20.40
N VAL A 218 -16.44 -38.42 -19.48
CA VAL A 218 -17.07 -39.52 -18.73
C VAL A 218 -18.09 -40.17 -19.68
N SER A 219 -18.09 -41.50 -19.76
CA SER A 219 -19.12 -42.33 -20.44
C SER A 219 -19.37 -42.12 -21.95
N GLY A 220 -18.35 -41.87 -22.77
CA GLY A 220 -18.45 -42.00 -24.25
C GLY A 220 -19.32 -40.96 -24.98
N ILE A 221 -20.03 -40.10 -24.25
CA ILE A 221 -20.73 -38.92 -24.74
C ILE A 221 -20.15 -37.72 -24.02
N SER A 222 -19.17 -37.05 -24.63
CA SER A 222 -18.68 -35.77 -24.12
C SER A 222 -19.29 -34.63 -24.94
N ASP A 223 -20.34 -34.02 -24.41
CA ASP A 223 -20.74 -32.71 -24.91
C ASP A 223 -19.77 -31.65 -24.37
N CYS A 224 -18.86 -31.18 -25.24
CA CYS A 224 -17.91 -30.13 -24.88
C CYS A 224 -18.59 -28.82 -24.47
N CYS A 225 -19.87 -28.63 -24.83
CA CYS A 225 -20.64 -27.45 -24.47
C CYS A 225 -20.95 -27.36 -22.97
N MET A 226 -20.74 -28.46 -22.22
CA MET A 226 -20.88 -28.51 -20.76
C MET A 226 -19.57 -28.25 -20.02
N TRP A 227 -18.45 -28.13 -20.74
CA TRP A 227 -17.16 -27.90 -20.10
C TRP A 227 -16.99 -26.46 -19.66
N ASP A 228 -16.33 -26.30 -18.52
CA ASP A 228 -16.02 -24.99 -17.98
C ASP A 228 -15.15 -24.18 -18.96
N GLY A 229 -15.53 -22.92 -19.16
CA GLY A 229 -14.92 -22.05 -20.16
C GLY A 229 -15.43 -22.23 -21.60
N ILE A 230 -16.33 -23.18 -21.90
CA ILE A 230 -16.87 -23.37 -23.27
C ILE A 230 -18.31 -22.87 -23.34
N THR A 231 -18.67 -22.20 -24.44
CA THR A 231 -20.07 -21.92 -24.80
C THR A 231 -20.31 -22.32 -26.24
N CYS A 232 -21.46 -22.92 -26.50
CA CYS A 232 -21.88 -23.33 -27.84
C CYS A 232 -23.13 -22.60 -28.30
N ASP A 233 -23.30 -22.52 -29.61
CA ASP A 233 -24.53 -22.09 -30.26
C ASP A 233 -25.66 -23.09 -30.00
N ALA A 234 -26.79 -22.60 -29.49
CA ALA A 234 -27.91 -23.45 -29.06
C ALA A 234 -28.60 -24.19 -30.21
N ALA A 235 -28.52 -23.68 -31.45
CA ALA A 235 -29.17 -24.29 -32.62
C ALA A 235 -28.25 -25.30 -33.34
N THR A 236 -26.94 -25.05 -33.35
CA THR A 236 -25.97 -25.83 -34.14
C THR A 236 -25.01 -26.67 -33.30
N GLY A 237 -24.95 -26.47 -31.98
CA GLY A 237 -24.03 -27.17 -31.07
C GLY A 237 -22.55 -26.82 -31.29
N ARG A 238 -22.24 -25.81 -32.11
CA ARG A 238 -20.85 -25.40 -32.40
C ARG A 238 -20.32 -24.49 -31.31
N VAL A 239 -19.04 -24.63 -30.97
CA VAL A 239 -18.38 -23.74 -30.00
C VAL A 239 -18.32 -22.30 -30.53
N THR A 240 -18.86 -21.36 -29.76
CA THR A 240 -18.93 -19.94 -30.05
C THR A 240 -18.18 -19.08 -29.03
N ALA A 241 -17.95 -19.55 -27.80
CA ALA A 241 -17.07 -18.88 -26.85
C ALA A 241 -16.09 -19.84 -26.20
N LEU A 242 -14.87 -19.35 -25.99
CA LEU A 242 -13.83 -20.03 -25.23
C LEU A 242 -13.21 -19.04 -24.24
N ASP A 243 -13.37 -19.32 -22.95
CA ASP A 243 -12.85 -18.54 -21.84
C ASP A 243 -11.88 -19.40 -21.01
N LEU A 244 -10.59 -19.16 -21.23
CA LEU A 244 -9.48 -19.74 -20.51
C LEU A 244 -8.74 -18.70 -19.69
N SER A 245 -9.41 -17.63 -19.25
CA SER A 245 -8.76 -16.66 -18.36
C SER A 245 -8.33 -17.32 -17.05
N SER A 246 -7.24 -16.82 -16.44
CA SER A 246 -6.80 -17.23 -15.11
C SER A 246 -6.66 -18.76 -14.98
N SER A 247 -6.18 -19.42 -16.04
CA SER A 247 -6.21 -20.88 -16.19
C SER A 247 -4.84 -21.55 -16.06
N TRP A 248 -3.86 -20.84 -15.50
CA TRP A 248 -2.49 -21.32 -15.28
C TRP A 248 -1.78 -21.73 -16.58
N LEU A 249 -2.22 -21.26 -17.75
CA LEU A 249 -1.64 -21.70 -19.01
C LEU A 249 -0.21 -21.18 -19.12
N TYR A 250 0.73 -22.11 -19.29
CA TYR A 250 2.15 -21.82 -19.45
C TYR A 250 2.66 -22.38 -20.78
N GLY A 251 3.44 -21.54 -21.47
CA GLY A 251 4.17 -21.90 -22.69
C GLY A 251 3.74 -21.10 -23.93
N PRO A 252 4.54 -21.15 -25.01
CA PRO A 252 4.30 -20.38 -26.23
C PRO A 252 2.98 -20.74 -26.91
N LEU A 253 2.15 -19.74 -27.27
CA LEU A 253 1.05 -19.94 -28.21
C LEU A 253 1.60 -19.92 -29.65
N THR A 254 1.72 -21.09 -30.29
CA THR A 254 2.32 -21.21 -31.63
C THR A 254 1.30 -21.08 -32.76
N SER A 255 1.74 -20.63 -33.94
CA SER A 255 0.92 -20.48 -35.16
C SER A 255 0.18 -21.75 -35.61
N ASN A 256 0.67 -22.93 -35.24
CA ASN A 256 0.06 -24.23 -35.57
C ASN A 256 -0.92 -24.74 -34.50
N SER A 257 -1.18 -23.96 -33.45
CA SER A 257 -2.10 -24.32 -32.37
C SER A 257 -3.47 -24.72 -32.92
N SER A 258 -4.03 -25.78 -32.32
CA SER A 258 -5.39 -26.25 -32.63
C SER A 258 -6.47 -25.22 -32.32
N LEU A 259 -6.19 -24.21 -31.47
CA LEU A 259 -7.07 -23.08 -31.21
C LEU A 259 -7.53 -22.37 -32.49
N PHE A 260 -6.62 -22.20 -33.45
CA PHE A 260 -6.92 -21.51 -34.71
C PHE A 260 -7.78 -22.32 -35.69
N ARG A 261 -8.19 -23.54 -35.32
CA ARG A 261 -9.14 -24.37 -36.07
C ARG A 261 -10.59 -24.13 -35.65
N LEU A 262 -10.82 -23.38 -34.58
CA LEU A 262 -12.16 -23.04 -34.07
C LEU A 262 -12.79 -21.88 -34.86
N LEU A 263 -13.01 -22.06 -36.16
CA LEU A 263 -13.40 -20.97 -37.08
C LEU A 263 -14.78 -20.34 -36.78
N HIS A 264 -15.58 -20.97 -35.92
CA HIS A 264 -16.90 -20.48 -35.50
C HIS A 264 -16.87 -19.59 -34.26
N LEU A 265 -15.69 -19.41 -33.64
CA LEU A 265 -15.54 -18.69 -32.40
C LEU A 265 -15.91 -17.21 -32.54
N GLN A 266 -16.73 -16.73 -31.61
CA GLN A 266 -17.16 -15.34 -31.48
C GLN A 266 -16.51 -14.66 -30.27
N LYS A 267 -16.25 -15.39 -29.18
CA LYS A 267 -15.57 -14.83 -28.01
C LYS A 267 -14.36 -15.68 -27.62
N LEU A 268 -13.23 -15.03 -27.41
CA LEU A 268 -12.01 -15.67 -26.94
C LEU A 268 -11.40 -14.85 -25.81
N ASN A 269 -11.26 -15.47 -24.63
CA ASN A 269 -10.62 -14.89 -23.47
C ASN A 269 -9.43 -15.77 -23.04
N LEU A 270 -8.22 -15.23 -23.12
CA LEU A 270 -6.98 -15.86 -22.70
C LEU A 270 -6.26 -15.07 -21.60
N ALA A 271 -6.95 -14.12 -20.95
CA ALA A 271 -6.35 -13.18 -20.00
C ALA A 271 -5.71 -13.86 -18.77
N PHE A 272 -4.74 -13.19 -18.14
CA PHE A 272 -4.09 -13.63 -16.90
C PHE A 272 -3.49 -15.05 -16.98
N ASN A 273 -2.80 -15.34 -18.08
CA ASN A 273 -2.00 -16.56 -18.26
C ASN A 273 -0.53 -16.22 -18.49
N ASN A 274 0.34 -17.19 -18.73
CA ASN A 274 1.75 -16.96 -19.01
C ASN A 274 2.17 -17.60 -20.33
N PHE A 275 2.06 -16.86 -21.44
CA PHE A 275 2.51 -17.35 -22.75
C PHE A 275 4.02 -17.16 -23.00
N ALA A 276 4.83 -17.11 -21.93
CA ALA A 276 6.29 -17.14 -21.95
C ALA A 276 6.93 -16.08 -22.86
N SER A 277 6.48 -14.83 -22.77
CA SER A 277 7.01 -13.69 -23.55
C SER A 277 6.97 -13.89 -25.08
N CYS A 278 6.06 -14.72 -25.59
CA CYS A 278 5.96 -14.98 -27.02
C CYS A 278 5.21 -13.88 -27.78
N THR A 279 5.41 -13.81 -29.09
CA THR A 279 4.69 -12.86 -29.95
C THR A 279 3.26 -13.33 -30.20
N ILE A 280 2.31 -12.39 -30.26
CA ILE A 280 0.92 -12.69 -30.65
C ILE A 280 0.91 -13.28 -32.08
N PRO A 281 0.39 -14.51 -32.30
CA PRO A 281 0.38 -15.12 -33.62
C PRO A 281 -0.52 -14.39 -34.63
N SER A 282 -0.09 -14.28 -35.89
CA SER A 282 -0.92 -13.66 -36.94
C SER A 282 -2.19 -14.46 -37.27
N GLU A 283 -2.22 -15.73 -36.88
CA GLU A 283 -3.29 -16.70 -37.10
C GLU A 283 -4.58 -16.38 -36.35
N PHE A 284 -4.57 -15.46 -35.38
CA PHE A 284 -5.81 -14.89 -34.82
C PHE A 284 -6.73 -14.34 -35.92
N SER A 285 -6.17 -13.86 -37.04
CA SER A 285 -6.94 -13.41 -38.21
C SER A 285 -7.80 -14.49 -38.88
N LYS A 286 -7.52 -15.79 -38.64
CA LYS A 286 -8.36 -16.90 -39.13
C LYS A 286 -9.70 -16.96 -38.41
N LEU A 287 -9.77 -16.44 -37.18
CA LEU A 287 -10.98 -16.43 -36.35
C LEU A 287 -11.88 -15.24 -36.70
N SER A 288 -12.24 -15.12 -37.98
CA SER A 288 -12.94 -13.96 -38.57
C SER A 288 -14.33 -13.63 -37.98
N ARG A 289 -14.91 -14.54 -37.20
CA ARG A 289 -16.21 -14.36 -36.52
C ARG A 289 -16.10 -13.75 -35.12
N LEU A 290 -14.89 -13.48 -34.63
CA LEU A 290 -14.69 -12.90 -33.31
C LEU A 290 -15.35 -11.53 -33.19
N THR A 291 -16.12 -11.38 -32.11
CA THR A 291 -16.69 -10.14 -31.59
C THR A 291 -16.04 -9.71 -30.27
N TYR A 292 -15.38 -10.64 -29.57
CA TYR A 292 -14.66 -10.38 -28.32
C TYR A 292 -13.31 -11.10 -28.33
N LEU A 293 -12.23 -10.35 -28.10
CA LEU A 293 -10.88 -10.90 -27.92
C LEU A 293 -10.22 -10.24 -26.71
N ASN A 294 -9.86 -11.04 -25.71
CA ASN A 294 -9.10 -10.59 -24.55
C ASN A 294 -7.81 -11.40 -24.38
N LEU A 295 -6.67 -10.71 -24.47
CA LEU A 295 -5.32 -11.25 -24.31
C LEU A 295 -4.58 -10.61 -23.12
N SER A 296 -5.30 -9.92 -22.24
CA SER A 296 -4.71 -9.04 -21.23
C SER A 296 -3.91 -9.78 -20.17
N SER A 297 -2.83 -9.15 -19.70
CA SER A 297 -1.97 -9.67 -18.63
C SER A 297 -1.50 -11.11 -18.88
N SER A 298 -1.26 -11.47 -20.15
CA SER A 298 -0.91 -12.84 -20.53
C SER A 298 0.57 -13.05 -20.94
N VAL A 299 1.43 -12.08 -20.61
CA VAL A 299 2.89 -12.11 -20.87
C VAL A 299 3.21 -12.33 -22.36
N PHE A 300 2.46 -11.71 -23.26
CA PHE A 300 2.86 -11.60 -24.67
C PHE A 300 3.87 -10.47 -24.83
N SER A 301 4.81 -10.61 -25.76
CA SER A 301 5.81 -9.57 -26.05
C SER A 301 5.98 -9.35 -27.56
N GLY A 302 6.73 -8.33 -27.94
CA GLY A 302 6.98 -8.03 -29.35
C GLY A 302 5.83 -7.27 -30.00
N HIS A 303 5.66 -7.39 -31.32
CA HIS A 303 4.77 -6.50 -32.06
C HIS A 303 3.33 -7.02 -32.15
N ILE A 304 2.34 -6.14 -31.98
CA ILE A 304 0.93 -6.48 -32.26
C ILE A 304 0.75 -6.68 -33.78
N PRO A 305 0.33 -7.87 -34.26
CA PRO A 305 0.21 -8.13 -35.69
C PRO A 305 -0.85 -7.25 -36.35
N TYR A 306 -0.48 -6.49 -37.39
CA TYR A 306 -1.42 -5.65 -38.14
C TYR A 306 -2.60 -6.45 -38.72
N VAL A 307 -2.44 -7.76 -38.92
CA VAL A 307 -3.47 -8.67 -39.44
C VAL A 307 -4.67 -8.79 -38.49
N ILE A 308 -4.52 -8.46 -37.20
CA ILE A 308 -5.64 -8.37 -36.24
C ILE A 308 -6.70 -7.37 -36.72
N SER A 309 -6.31 -6.32 -37.45
CA SER A 309 -7.25 -5.35 -38.04
C SER A 309 -8.23 -5.96 -39.05
N ARG A 310 -7.99 -7.20 -39.53
CA ARG A 310 -8.92 -7.93 -40.42
C ARG A 310 -10.11 -8.54 -39.67
N LEU A 311 -10.10 -8.55 -38.34
CA LEU A 311 -11.20 -9.02 -37.51
C LEU A 311 -12.28 -7.93 -37.40
N THR A 312 -12.92 -7.61 -38.52
CA THR A 312 -13.85 -6.47 -38.67
C THR A 312 -15.14 -6.58 -37.85
N ASN A 313 -15.43 -7.76 -37.29
CA ASN A 313 -16.58 -8.01 -36.43
C ASN A 313 -16.30 -7.74 -34.94
N LEU A 314 -15.05 -7.43 -34.58
CA LEU A 314 -14.68 -7.18 -33.18
C LEU A 314 -15.44 -5.98 -32.61
N VAL A 315 -15.99 -6.20 -31.43
CA VAL A 315 -16.68 -5.21 -30.58
C VAL A 315 -15.81 -4.88 -29.37
N VAL A 316 -15.12 -5.88 -28.81
CA VAL A 316 -14.20 -5.72 -27.68
C VAL A 316 -12.83 -6.28 -28.05
N LEU A 317 -11.80 -5.45 -27.88
CA LEU A 317 -10.41 -5.84 -28.00
C LEU A 317 -9.64 -5.37 -26.77
N ASP A 318 -9.11 -6.32 -26.02
CA ASP A 318 -8.30 -6.07 -24.82
C ASP A 318 -6.92 -6.70 -24.99
N LEU A 319 -5.91 -5.83 -25.02
CA LEU A 319 -4.49 -6.18 -25.18
C LEU A 319 -3.65 -5.64 -24.01
N SER A 320 -4.29 -5.26 -22.90
CA SER A 320 -3.62 -4.62 -21.77
C SER A 320 -2.55 -5.51 -21.14
N VAL A 321 -1.45 -4.94 -20.66
CA VAL A 321 -0.31 -5.63 -20.04
C VAL A 321 -0.26 -5.32 -18.55
N GLY A 322 -0.01 -6.32 -17.72
CA GLY A 322 0.08 -6.16 -16.26
C GLY A 322 1.33 -5.38 -15.83
N THR A 323 1.18 -4.52 -14.82
CA THR A 323 2.19 -3.59 -14.31
C THR A 323 3.40 -4.23 -13.61
N SER A 324 3.36 -5.54 -13.35
CA SER A 324 4.37 -6.27 -12.57
C SER A 324 5.38 -7.06 -13.41
N THR A 325 5.28 -7.04 -14.74
CA THR A 325 6.13 -7.88 -15.59
C THR A 325 7.39 -7.12 -16.04
N THR A 326 8.55 -7.55 -15.54
CA THR A 326 9.88 -7.15 -16.05
C THR A 326 10.21 -7.80 -17.40
N ASP A 327 9.38 -8.75 -17.84
CA ASP A 327 9.65 -9.64 -18.95
C ASP A 327 8.78 -9.29 -20.17
N GLY A 328 9.24 -8.28 -20.93
CA GLY A 328 8.80 -8.01 -22.31
C GLY A 328 7.56 -7.11 -22.47
N TYR A 329 7.69 -6.07 -23.30
CA TYR A 329 6.60 -5.15 -23.67
C TYR A 329 5.90 -5.58 -24.97
N LEU A 330 4.59 -5.33 -25.07
CA LEU A 330 3.87 -5.33 -26.34
C LEU A 330 4.05 -3.98 -27.04
N TYR A 331 4.66 -4.00 -28.23
CA TYR A 331 4.93 -2.82 -29.03
C TYR A 331 3.91 -2.67 -30.16
N VAL A 332 3.39 -1.46 -30.35
CA VAL A 332 2.67 -1.09 -31.56
C VAL A 332 3.64 -0.38 -32.50
N ARG A 333 4.09 -1.08 -33.55
CA ARG A 333 5.04 -0.52 -34.54
C ARG A 333 4.37 0.58 -35.36
N GLN A 334 4.99 1.78 -35.38
CA GLN A 334 4.81 2.88 -36.33
C GLN A 334 3.44 2.94 -37.06
N GLY A 335 2.47 3.72 -36.57
CA GLY A 335 1.31 4.30 -37.31
C GLY A 335 0.34 3.38 -38.10
N GLN A 336 0.77 2.21 -38.58
CA GLN A 336 0.05 1.31 -39.46
C GLN A 336 -1.04 0.57 -38.70
N LEU A 337 -0.80 0.07 -37.49
CA LEU A 337 -1.85 -0.61 -36.73
C LEU A 337 -2.97 0.37 -36.31
N GLY A 338 -2.62 1.55 -35.78
CA GLY A 338 -3.60 2.59 -35.46
C GLY A 338 -4.45 2.97 -36.68
N ARG A 339 -3.81 3.21 -37.82
CA ARG A 339 -4.50 3.47 -39.09
C ARG A 339 -5.36 2.29 -39.57
N LEU A 340 -4.88 1.05 -39.46
CA LEU A 340 -5.58 -0.12 -39.98
C LEU A 340 -6.75 -0.55 -39.08
N ILE A 341 -6.59 -0.45 -37.76
CA ILE A 341 -7.70 -0.63 -36.80
C ILE A 341 -8.78 0.41 -37.09
N THR A 342 -8.40 1.67 -37.26
CA THR A 342 -9.34 2.77 -37.50
C THR A 342 -10.02 2.72 -38.86
N GLN A 343 -9.36 2.15 -39.88
CA GLN A 343 -9.94 1.93 -41.21
C GLN A 343 -10.87 0.71 -41.27
N ASN A 344 -10.55 -0.38 -40.58
CA ASN A 344 -11.22 -1.67 -40.80
C ASN A 344 -12.16 -2.11 -39.66
N MET A 345 -11.98 -1.63 -38.44
CA MET A 345 -12.69 -2.13 -37.25
C MET A 345 -13.78 -1.16 -36.79
N THR A 346 -14.68 -0.79 -37.70
CA THR A 346 -15.74 0.22 -37.45
C THR A 346 -16.79 -0.22 -36.41
N ASN A 347 -16.87 -1.52 -36.09
CA ASN A 347 -17.78 -2.07 -35.07
C ASN A 347 -17.19 -2.06 -33.65
N LEU A 348 -15.92 -1.66 -33.50
CA LEU A 348 -15.23 -1.69 -32.23
C LEU A 348 -15.86 -0.68 -31.26
N ARG A 349 -16.23 -1.15 -30.07
CA ARG A 349 -16.86 -0.36 -29.00
C ARG A 349 -15.96 -0.22 -27.78
N GLN A 350 -15.17 -1.25 -27.47
CA GLN A 350 -14.28 -1.24 -26.32
C GLN A 350 -12.87 -1.60 -26.75
N LEU A 351 -11.92 -0.72 -26.42
CA LEU A 351 -10.51 -0.88 -26.73
C LEU A 351 -9.67 -0.60 -25.47
N TYR A 352 -8.95 -1.63 -25.02
CA TYR A 352 -8.06 -1.56 -23.86
C TYR A 352 -6.64 -1.86 -24.30
N LEU A 353 -5.72 -0.93 -24.02
CA LEU A 353 -4.33 -0.96 -24.48
C LEU A 353 -3.34 -0.66 -23.34
N ASP A 354 -3.77 -0.79 -22.09
CA ASP A 354 -2.99 -0.39 -20.91
C ASP A 354 -1.63 -1.09 -20.85
N GLY A 355 -0.57 -0.39 -20.47
CA GLY A 355 0.79 -0.94 -20.38
C GLY A 355 1.43 -1.35 -21.72
N THR A 356 0.78 -1.12 -22.86
CA THR A 356 1.39 -1.32 -24.19
C THR A 356 2.30 -0.16 -24.56
N TYR A 357 3.30 -0.35 -25.43
CA TYR A 357 4.14 0.75 -25.90
C TYR A 357 3.57 1.35 -27.19
N LEU A 358 2.99 2.56 -27.09
CA LEU A 358 2.40 3.31 -28.20
C LEU A 358 3.22 4.58 -28.49
N SER A 359 3.51 4.84 -29.77
CA SER A 359 4.07 6.13 -30.19
C SER A 359 2.99 7.21 -30.26
N SER A 360 3.30 8.44 -29.84
CA SER A 360 2.37 9.59 -29.78
C SER A 360 1.44 9.83 -30.99
N PRO A 361 1.86 9.68 -32.27
CA PRO A 361 0.96 9.88 -33.41
C PRO A 361 -0.17 8.85 -33.54
N VAL A 362 -0.16 7.76 -32.75
CA VAL A 362 -1.13 6.67 -32.90
C VAL A 362 -2.52 7.05 -32.35
N LEU A 363 -2.57 7.86 -31.30
CA LEU A 363 -3.84 8.27 -30.66
C LEU A 363 -4.70 9.15 -31.57
N GLU A 364 -4.08 9.92 -32.47
CA GLU A 364 -4.81 10.76 -33.43
C GLU A 364 -5.76 9.92 -34.29
N PHE A 365 -5.33 8.71 -34.67
CA PHE A 365 -6.14 7.81 -35.46
C PHE A 365 -7.36 7.29 -34.69
N PHE A 366 -7.25 7.05 -33.38
CA PHE A 366 -8.36 6.50 -32.59
C PHE A 366 -9.58 7.43 -32.55
N GLY A 367 -9.40 8.74 -32.74
CA GLY A 367 -10.51 9.68 -32.94
C GLY A 367 -11.43 9.35 -34.13
N ASN A 368 -11.01 8.49 -35.06
CA ASN A 368 -11.84 8.04 -36.18
C ASN A 368 -12.73 6.83 -35.85
N LEU A 369 -12.59 6.21 -34.68
CA LEU A 369 -13.42 5.07 -34.26
C LEU A 369 -14.71 5.55 -33.58
N SER A 370 -15.60 6.21 -34.33
CA SER A 370 -16.81 6.87 -33.80
C SER A 370 -17.77 5.96 -33.02
N SER A 371 -17.66 4.64 -33.16
CA SER A 371 -18.45 3.64 -32.43
C SER A 371 -17.94 3.35 -31.00
N LEU A 372 -16.77 3.87 -30.61
CA LEU A 372 -16.17 3.60 -29.31
C LEU A 372 -17.01 4.15 -28.17
N THR A 373 -17.22 3.30 -27.17
CA THR A 373 -17.83 3.63 -25.88
C THR A 373 -16.81 3.54 -24.73
N HIS A 374 -15.77 2.72 -24.85
CA HIS A 374 -14.71 2.59 -23.85
C HIS A 374 -13.35 2.66 -24.52
N LEU A 375 -12.49 3.56 -24.03
CA LEU A 375 -11.10 3.64 -24.43
C LEU A 375 -10.23 3.71 -23.17
N SER A 376 -9.33 2.73 -23.02
CA SER A 376 -8.33 2.71 -21.96
C SER A 376 -6.94 2.59 -22.57
N SER A 377 -6.02 3.40 -22.07
CA SER A 377 -4.68 3.57 -22.64
C SER A 377 -3.72 4.04 -21.55
N GLU A 378 -3.69 3.34 -20.42
CA GLU A 378 -2.80 3.62 -19.28
C GLU A 378 -1.34 3.24 -19.59
N LEU A 379 -0.34 3.91 -18.99
CA LEU A 379 1.08 3.47 -18.98
C LEU A 379 1.72 3.28 -20.36
N LEU A 380 1.36 4.10 -21.35
CA LEU A 380 1.89 3.99 -22.72
C LEU A 380 3.20 4.74 -22.97
N PHE A 381 3.68 5.51 -21.97
CA PHE A 381 4.77 6.48 -22.09
C PHE A 381 4.55 7.54 -23.18
N VAL A 382 3.30 7.78 -23.59
CA VAL A 382 2.97 8.74 -24.63
C VAL A 382 3.16 10.17 -24.11
N CYS A 383 3.83 11.00 -24.90
CA CYS A 383 4.01 12.43 -24.66
C CYS A 383 3.32 13.28 -25.74
N GLY A 384 3.05 14.56 -25.44
CA GLY A 384 2.33 15.49 -26.32
C GLY A 384 0.96 15.87 -25.77
N GLU A 385 0.16 16.60 -26.55
CA GLU A 385 -1.21 16.96 -26.17
C GLU A 385 -2.21 15.86 -26.53
N VAL A 386 -3.35 15.82 -25.84
CA VAL A 386 -4.45 14.92 -26.23
C VAL A 386 -5.00 15.37 -27.60
N PRO A 387 -5.03 14.49 -28.62
CA PRO A 387 -5.48 14.86 -29.95
C PRO A 387 -6.92 15.40 -29.96
N THR A 388 -7.16 16.48 -30.70
CA THR A 388 -8.51 17.07 -30.84
C THR A 388 -9.50 16.12 -31.50
N SER A 389 -9.01 15.16 -32.31
CA SER A 389 -9.83 14.11 -32.93
C SER A 389 -10.52 13.20 -31.91
N LEU A 390 -10.03 13.12 -30.67
CA LEU A 390 -10.72 12.42 -29.58
C LEU A 390 -12.11 13.01 -29.31
N GLY A 391 -12.29 14.30 -29.63
CA GLY A 391 -13.58 15.00 -29.63
C GLY A 391 -14.66 14.41 -30.53
N ASN A 392 -14.28 13.60 -31.53
CA ASN A 392 -15.24 12.97 -32.44
C ASN A 392 -15.92 11.74 -31.83
N LEU A 393 -15.41 11.21 -30.72
CA LEU A 393 -15.88 9.96 -30.12
C LEU A 393 -17.11 10.14 -29.23
N THR A 394 -18.16 10.75 -29.78
CA THR A 394 -19.39 11.17 -29.07
C THR A 394 -20.16 10.05 -28.35
N GLN A 395 -19.82 8.78 -28.59
CA GLN A 395 -20.40 7.61 -27.92
C GLN A 395 -19.63 7.17 -26.66
N LEU A 396 -18.54 7.86 -26.30
CA LEU A 396 -17.74 7.51 -25.13
C LEU A 396 -18.52 7.59 -23.82
N ILE A 397 -18.36 6.53 -23.03
CA ILE A 397 -18.87 6.34 -21.67
C ILE A 397 -17.69 6.30 -20.68
N TYR A 398 -16.58 5.68 -21.08
CA TYR A 398 -15.37 5.51 -20.27
C TYR A 398 -14.15 5.96 -21.07
N LEU A 399 -13.37 6.87 -20.50
CA LEU A 399 -12.10 7.32 -21.04
C LEU A 399 -11.03 7.31 -19.95
N ASP A 400 -9.99 6.48 -20.13
CA ASP A 400 -8.82 6.45 -19.27
C ASP A 400 -7.53 6.67 -20.08
N LEU A 401 -6.84 7.77 -19.78
CA LEU A 401 -5.55 8.15 -20.35
C LEU A 401 -4.49 8.32 -19.25
N SER A 402 -4.69 7.70 -18.10
CA SER A 402 -3.91 7.91 -16.89
C SER A 402 -2.48 7.33 -16.97
N TYR A 403 -1.60 7.74 -16.06
CA TYR A 403 -0.20 7.29 -15.98
C TYR A 403 0.55 7.39 -17.32
N ASN A 404 0.38 8.51 -18.02
CA ASN A 404 1.08 8.82 -19.26
C ASN A 404 1.95 10.08 -19.09
N SER A 405 2.52 10.59 -20.18
CA SER A 405 3.24 11.86 -20.22
C SER A 405 2.49 12.93 -21.03
N PHE A 406 1.15 12.87 -21.08
CA PHE A 406 0.36 13.89 -21.75
C PHE A 406 0.59 15.25 -21.12
N SER A 407 0.69 16.27 -21.96
CA SER A 407 1.02 17.65 -21.60
C SER A 407 0.05 18.60 -22.29
N GLY A 408 0.22 19.90 -22.08
CA GLY A 408 -0.71 20.90 -22.61
C GLY A 408 -2.03 20.92 -21.85
N HIS A 409 -3.06 21.50 -22.44
CA HIS A 409 -4.33 21.76 -21.75
C HIS A 409 -5.30 20.60 -21.90
N ILE A 410 -6.13 20.36 -20.89
CA ILE A 410 -7.31 19.51 -21.05
C ILE A 410 -8.24 20.18 -22.07
N SER A 411 -8.46 19.54 -23.22
CA SER A 411 -9.24 20.12 -24.31
C SER A 411 -10.70 20.33 -23.92
N SER A 412 -11.24 21.52 -24.17
CA SER A 412 -12.66 21.84 -23.90
C SER A 412 -13.63 21.01 -24.75
N VAL A 413 -13.15 20.42 -25.85
CA VAL A 413 -13.95 19.53 -26.71
C VAL A 413 -14.41 18.28 -25.96
N LEU A 414 -13.68 17.86 -24.92
CA LEU A 414 -14.10 16.75 -24.07
C LEU A 414 -15.48 16.98 -23.45
N GLY A 415 -15.84 18.23 -23.13
CA GLY A 415 -17.16 18.60 -22.61
C GLY A 415 -18.34 18.34 -23.57
N ASN A 416 -18.09 18.02 -24.85
CA ASN A 416 -19.14 17.63 -25.79
C ASN A 416 -19.55 16.15 -25.67
N HIS A 417 -18.84 15.32 -24.90
CA HIS A 417 -19.16 13.90 -24.69
C HIS A 417 -20.24 13.73 -23.62
N THR A 418 -21.50 14.01 -23.96
CA THR A 418 -22.61 14.00 -23.01
C THR A 418 -22.91 12.62 -22.39
N GLN A 419 -22.46 11.53 -23.03
CA GLN A 419 -22.60 10.15 -22.52
C GLN A 419 -21.47 9.72 -21.56
N LEU A 420 -20.43 10.54 -21.40
CA LEU A 420 -19.27 10.18 -20.60
C LEU A 420 -19.64 10.08 -19.12
N LYS A 421 -19.36 8.91 -18.53
CA LYS A 421 -19.57 8.60 -17.11
C LYS A 421 -18.30 8.61 -16.30
N HIS A 422 -17.19 8.21 -16.92
CA HIS A 422 -15.90 8.10 -16.24
C HIS A 422 -14.80 8.74 -17.06
N LEU A 423 -14.10 9.70 -16.45
CA LEU A 423 -12.97 10.40 -17.03
C LEU A 423 -11.76 10.32 -16.10
N TYR A 424 -10.75 9.55 -16.52
CA TYR A 424 -9.51 9.34 -15.78
C TYR A 424 -8.33 9.91 -16.57
N LEU A 425 -7.66 10.92 -16.00
CA LEU A 425 -6.49 11.58 -16.56
C LEU A 425 -5.36 11.71 -15.52
N LEU A 426 -5.39 10.88 -14.46
CA LEU A 426 -4.46 10.96 -13.33
C LEU A 426 -3.01 10.64 -13.74
N TYR A 427 -2.03 11.15 -12.99
CA TYR A 427 -0.60 10.94 -13.25
C TYR A 427 -0.19 11.29 -14.69
N ASN A 428 -0.43 12.55 -15.08
CA ASN A 428 0.00 13.11 -16.35
C ASN A 428 0.72 14.46 -16.11
N ARG A 429 0.97 15.23 -17.17
CA ARG A 429 1.57 16.58 -17.11
C ARG A 429 0.61 17.63 -17.67
N PHE A 430 -0.70 17.43 -17.54
CA PHE A 430 -1.69 18.41 -18.01
C PHE A 430 -1.52 19.73 -17.25
N THR A 431 -1.51 20.83 -18.01
CA THR A 431 -1.36 22.20 -17.52
C THR A 431 -2.63 23.02 -17.76
N GLY A 432 -2.71 24.20 -17.15
CA GLY A 432 -3.83 25.11 -17.34
C GLY A 432 -5.06 24.71 -16.54
N ARG A 433 -6.20 25.36 -16.84
CA ARG A 433 -7.42 25.23 -16.03
C ARG A 433 -8.25 24.02 -16.40
N ILE A 434 -9.03 23.52 -15.43
CA ILE A 434 -10.11 22.59 -15.68
C ILE A 434 -11.15 23.29 -16.59
N PRO A 435 -11.52 22.74 -17.75
CA PRO A 435 -12.41 23.41 -18.70
C PRO A 435 -13.80 23.66 -18.13
N SER A 436 -14.34 24.87 -18.33
CA SER A 436 -15.73 25.18 -17.93
C SER A 436 -16.75 24.36 -18.71
N SER A 437 -16.41 23.86 -19.90
CA SER A 437 -17.28 22.98 -20.69
C SER A 437 -17.62 21.66 -19.99
N PHE A 438 -16.92 21.30 -18.91
CA PHE A 438 -17.26 20.13 -18.08
C PHE A 438 -18.64 20.28 -17.41
N GLU A 439 -19.17 21.49 -17.29
CA GLU A 439 -20.56 21.73 -16.85
C GLU A 439 -21.60 21.05 -17.75
N LYS A 440 -21.23 20.77 -19.02
CA LYS A 440 -22.14 20.19 -20.03
C LYS A 440 -22.29 18.68 -19.91
N PHE A 441 -21.45 18.00 -19.12
CA PHE A 441 -21.61 16.57 -18.95
C PHE A 441 -22.94 16.27 -18.26
N THR A 442 -23.72 15.35 -18.83
CA THR A 442 -25.04 14.99 -18.31
C THR A 442 -25.05 13.68 -17.53
N GLN A 443 -23.99 12.88 -17.63
CA GLN A 443 -23.90 11.55 -17.01
C GLN A 443 -22.60 11.33 -16.24
N LEU A 444 -21.73 12.34 -16.10
CA LEU A 444 -20.42 12.15 -15.47
C LEU A 444 -20.58 11.77 -14.00
N GLU A 445 -20.04 10.62 -13.62
CA GLU A 445 -20.07 10.07 -12.26
C GLU A 445 -18.69 10.22 -11.61
N ASN A 446 -17.61 9.92 -12.34
CA ASN A 446 -16.24 9.89 -11.83
C ASN A 446 -15.32 10.82 -12.61
N LEU A 447 -14.68 11.76 -11.91
CA LEU A 447 -13.68 12.68 -12.46
C LEU A 447 -12.37 12.59 -11.69
N PHE A 448 -11.33 12.06 -12.33
CA PHE A 448 -10.04 11.81 -11.70
C PHE A 448 -8.94 12.54 -12.49
N LEU A 449 -8.46 13.66 -11.95
CA LEU A 449 -7.40 14.49 -12.55
C LEU A 449 -6.17 14.64 -11.64
N SER A 450 -6.06 13.81 -10.62
CA SER A 450 -4.99 13.88 -9.62
C SER A 450 -3.58 13.74 -10.20
N SER A 451 -2.58 14.28 -9.51
CA SER A 451 -1.17 14.20 -9.92
C SER A 451 -0.94 14.74 -11.35
N ASN A 452 -1.30 16.01 -11.55
CA ASN A 452 -1.08 16.77 -12.78
C ASN A 452 -0.46 18.15 -12.46
N LEU A 453 -0.37 19.03 -13.47
CA LEU A 453 0.11 20.41 -13.32
C LEU A 453 -1.03 21.42 -13.55
N LEU A 454 -2.28 21.04 -13.26
CA LEU A 454 -3.45 21.89 -13.49
C LEU A 454 -3.43 23.11 -12.55
N ASP A 455 -3.84 24.26 -13.06
CA ASP A 455 -3.82 25.54 -12.36
C ASP A 455 -5.16 26.29 -12.44
N GLY A 456 -5.18 27.50 -11.87
CA GLY A 456 -6.38 28.34 -11.84
C GLY A 456 -7.44 27.82 -10.88
N LYS A 457 -8.68 28.28 -11.04
CA LYS A 457 -9.78 28.00 -10.09
C LYS A 457 -10.60 26.78 -10.53
N LEU A 458 -11.31 26.16 -9.58
CA LEU A 458 -12.37 25.20 -9.91
C LEU A 458 -13.40 25.87 -10.83
N PRO A 459 -14.02 25.10 -11.77
CA PRO A 459 -15.16 25.57 -12.54
C PRO A 459 -16.30 26.06 -11.64
N ALA A 460 -17.13 26.98 -12.16
CA ALA A 460 -18.24 27.55 -11.40
C ALA A 460 -19.27 26.48 -10.99
N SER A 461 -19.41 25.42 -11.77
CA SER A 461 -20.33 24.30 -11.54
C SER A 461 -19.70 22.99 -12.00
N PHE A 462 -20.12 21.90 -11.35
CA PHE A 462 -19.90 20.54 -11.80
C PHE A 462 -21.25 19.89 -12.12
N PRO A 463 -21.29 18.84 -12.97
CA PRO A 463 -22.49 18.04 -13.18
C PRO A 463 -23.05 17.48 -11.88
N HIS A 464 -24.37 17.58 -11.71
CA HIS A 464 -25.08 17.10 -10.51
C HIS A 464 -24.98 15.58 -10.33
N THR A 465 -24.64 14.83 -11.39
CA THR A 465 -24.49 13.37 -11.37
C THR A 465 -23.18 12.88 -10.77
N ILE A 466 -22.22 13.78 -10.52
CA ILE A 466 -20.90 13.40 -10.05
C ILE A 466 -20.99 12.78 -8.65
N LYS A 467 -20.28 11.66 -8.50
CA LYS A 467 -20.10 10.91 -7.27
C LYS A 467 -18.67 11.04 -6.73
N ILE A 468 -17.66 11.13 -7.60
CA ILE A 468 -16.27 11.14 -7.16
C ILE A 468 -15.50 12.24 -7.90
N ILE A 469 -14.81 13.09 -7.15
CA ILE A 469 -13.89 14.12 -7.66
C ILE A 469 -12.54 13.96 -6.99
N TYR A 470 -11.54 13.50 -7.74
CA TYR A 470 -10.14 13.47 -7.30
C TYR A 470 -9.34 14.49 -8.11
N LEU A 471 -8.86 15.54 -7.43
CA LEU A 471 -8.05 16.62 -8.00
C LEU A 471 -6.78 16.88 -7.19
N ASP A 472 -6.41 15.94 -6.32
CA ASP A 472 -5.25 16.07 -5.45
C ASP A 472 -3.93 16.16 -6.24
N HIS A 473 -2.89 16.71 -5.61
CA HIS A 473 -1.56 16.87 -6.21
C HIS A 473 -1.59 17.64 -7.55
N ASN A 474 -2.08 18.88 -7.50
CA ASN A 474 -2.12 19.82 -8.62
C ASN A 474 -1.66 21.23 -8.15
N SER A 475 -1.84 22.25 -8.98
CA SER A 475 -1.56 23.67 -8.68
C SER A 475 -2.84 24.52 -8.67
N LEU A 476 -4.00 23.94 -8.33
CA LEU A 476 -5.29 24.63 -8.31
C LEU A 476 -5.34 25.69 -7.21
N THR A 477 -6.08 26.76 -7.45
CA THR A 477 -6.14 27.99 -6.63
C THR A 477 -7.58 28.47 -6.42
N GLY A 478 -7.76 29.54 -5.66
CA GLY A 478 -9.08 30.12 -5.37
C GLY A 478 -9.82 29.37 -4.26
N SER A 479 -11.11 29.64 -4.09
CA SER A 479 -11.95 29.02 -3.07
C SER A 479 -12.85 27.95 -3.65
N ILE A 480 -13.30 27.01 -2.81
CA ILE A 480 -14.35 26.05 -3.18
C ILE A 480 -15.68 26.82 -3.34
N PRO A 481 -16.38 26.74 -4.49
CA PRO A 481 -17.61 27.49 -4.73
C PRO A 481 -18.79 26.93 -3.93
N SER A 482 -19.23 27.65 -2.89
CA SER A 482 -20.21 27.16 -1.91
C SER A 482 -21.60 26.88 -2.49
N THR A 483 -22.05 27.66 -3.47
CA THR A 483 -23.40 27.55 -4.05
C THR A 483 -23.54 26.39 -5.01
N SER A 484 -22.50 26.08 -5.79
CA SER A 484 -22.55 25.00 -6.77
C SER A 484 -22.19 23.65 -6.16
N ILE A 485 -21.28 23.63 -5.17
CA ILE A 485 -20.93 22.39 -4.47
C ILE A 485 -22.12 21.83 -3.68
N ALA A 486 -22.99 22.70 -3.16
CA ALA A 486 -24.21 22.32 -2.43
C ALA A 486 -25.19 21.48 -3.28
N ASN A 487 -25.10 21.60 -4.61
CA ASN A 487 -25.99 20.89 -5.52
C ASN A 487 -25.50 19.49 -5.89
N LEU A 488 -24.29 19.09 -5.46
CA LEU A 488 -23.71 17.78 -5.79
C LEU A 488 -24.21 16.70 -4.82
N THR A 489 -25.51 16.44 -4.83
CA THR A 489 -26.17 15.57 -3.85
C THR A 489 -25.73 14.10 -3.91
N PHE A 490 -25.17 13.65 -5.03
CA PHE A 490 -24.63 12.30 -5.19
C PHE A 490 -23.12 12.20 -4.87
N LEU A 491 -22.46 13.31 -4.53
CA LEU A 491 -21.03 13.34 -4.26
C LEU A 491 -20.73 12.48 -3.03
N TYR A 492 -19.92 11.46 -3.24
CA TYR A 492 -19.48 10.46 -2.29
C TYR A 492 -18.07 10.78 -1.77
N ASN A 493 -17.11 11.02 -2.68
CA ASN A 493 -15.73 11.37 -2.31
C ASN A 493 -15.26 12.66 -2.99
N LEU A 494 -14.60 13.51 -2.20
CA LEU A 494 -13.95 14.73 -2.67
C LEU A 494 -12.51 14.82 -2.13
N LEU A 495 -11.52 14.63 -3.01
CA LEU A 495 -10.10 14.75 -2.69
C LEU A 495 -9.50 15.95 -3.42
N LEU A 496 -9.12 16.98 -2.66
CA LEU A 496 -8.53 18.23 -3.18
C LEU A 496 -7.12 18.50 -2.61
N SER A 497 -6.53 17.49 -1.98
CA SER A 497 -5.27 17.60 -1.22
C SER A 497 -4.09 18.05 -2.06
N SER A 498 -3.06 18.63 -1.44
CA SER A 498 -1.83 19.04 -2.11
C SER A 498 -2.10 19.99 -3.30
N ASN A 499 -2.77 21.10 -3.02
CA ASN A 499 -3.09 22.17 -3.98
C ASN A 499 -2.80 23.55 -3.33
N SER A 500 -3.25 24.64 -3.96
CA SER A 500 -3.12 26.01 -3.46
C SER A 500 -4.48 26.68 -3.23
N PHE A 501 -5.50 25.90 -2.82
CA PHE A 501 -6.83 26.45 -2.50
C PHE A 501 -6.77 27.37 -1.28
N THR A 502 -7.58 28.43 -1.30
CA THR A 502 -7.61 29.53 -0.33
C THR A 502 -9.06 29.78 0.12
N GLY A 503 -9.25 30.68 1.08
CA GLY A 503 -10.57 31.05 1.58
C GLY A 503 -11.05 30.11 2.69
N VAL A 504 -12.36 30.12 2.95
CA VAL A 504 -13.01 29.28 3.98
C VAL A 504 -13.55 28.00 3.36
N ILE A 505 -13.55 26.90 4.12
CA ILE A 505 -14.19 25.65 3.72
C ILE A 505 -15.71 25.86 3.75
N PRO A 506 -16.44 25.67 2.63
CA PRO A 506 -17.88 25.87 2.61
C PRO A 506 -18.62 24.92 3.55
N TRP A 507 -19.54 25.47 4.37
CA TRP A 507 -20.38 24.68 5.27
C TRP A 507 -21.28 23.69 4.51
N SER A 508 -21.65 24.01 3.26
CA SER A 508 -22.49 23.17 2.41
C SER A 508 -21.88 21.81 2.08
N LEU A 509 -20.55 21.64 2.17
CA LEU A 509 -19.90 20.33 2.04
C LEU A 509 -20.36 19.36 3.14
N PHE A 510 -20.55 19.86 4.36
CA PHE A 510 -20.98 19.07 5.52
C PHE A 510 -22.50 18.83 5.57
N GLU A 511 -23.24 19.24 4.52
CA GLU A 511 -24.67 18.96 4.37
C GLU A 511 -24.97 18.06 3.17
N LEU A 512 -23.95 17.65 2.41
CA LEU A 512 -24.14 16.74 1.30
C LEU A 512 -24.58 15.36 1.82
N PRO A 513 -25.68 14.80 1.28
CA PRO A 513 -26.34 13.63 1.87
C PRO A 513 -25.61 12.31 1.58
N CYS A 514 -24.63 12.31 0.68
CA CYS A 514 -23.84 11.13 0.32
C CYS A 514 -22.34 11.28 0.58
N LEU A 515 -21.86 12.45 1.03
CA LEU A 515 -20.42 12.70 1.16
C LEU A 515 -19.85 11.91 2.34
N ASP A 516 -19.11 10.87 2.02
CA ASP A 516 -18.50 9.94 2.96
C ASP A 516 -17.05 10.31 3.28
N SER A 517 -16.28 10.70 2.26
CA SER A 517 -14.85 11.00 2.40
C SER A 517 -14.48 12.38 1.87
N LEU A 518 -13.87 13.21 2.72
CA LEU A 518 -13.40 14.55 2.40
C LEU A 518 -11.93 14.73 2.83
N SER A 519 -11.05 14.98 1.85
CA SER A 519 -9.64 15.31 2.09
C SER A 519 -9.28 16.64 1.44
N LEU A 520 -8.83 17.60 2.25
CA LEU A 520 -8.46 18.96 1.85
C LEU A 520 -7.01 19.30 2.25
N ASP A 521 -6.17 18.28 2.39
CA ASP A 521 -4.86 18.38 3.01
C ASP A 521 -3.91 19.30 2.23
N TYR A 522 -2.91 19.85 2.91
CA TYR A 522 -1.83 20.64 2.32
C TYR A 522 -2.33 21.71 1.34
N ASN A 523 -3.26 22.55 1.81
CA ASN A 523 -3.81 23.69 1.09
C ASN A 523 -3.58 24.99 1.90
N GLN A 524 -4.27 26.08 1.55
CA GLN A 524 -4.20 27.37 2.23
C GLN A 524 -5.56 27.79 2.78
N PHE A 525 -6.41 26.83 3.17
CA PHE A 525 -7.72 27.13 3.77
C PHE A 525 -7.55 27.83 5.13
N THR A 526 -8.44 28.77 5.40
CA THR A 526 -8.44 29.65 6.58
C THR A 526 -9.81 29.65 7.25
N GLY A 527 -9.90 30.31 8.41
CA GLY A 527 -11.15 30.40 9.17
C GLY A 527 -11.36 29.19 10.08
N SER A 528 -12.61 28.98 10.49
CA SER A 528 -13.03 27.81 11.27
C SER A 528 -13.96 26.94 10.45
N LEU A 529 -14.06 25.66 10.82
CA LEU A 529 -15.12 24.81 10.30
C LEU A 529 -16.47 25.37 10.75
N ASN A 530 -17.49 25.33 9.90
CA ASN A 530 -18.84 25.70 10.27
C ASN A 530 -19.75 24.54 9.87
N ILE A 531 -20.28 23.84 10.86
CA ILE A 531 -21.12 22.65 10.67
C ILE A 531 -22.46 22.97 11.33
N SER A 532 -23.54 22.76 10.58
CA SER A 532 -24.90 22.98 11.06
C SER A 532 -25.18 22.16 12.32
N SER A 533 -25.88 22.76 13.28
CA SER A 533 -26.23 22.09 14.55
C SER A 533 -27.08 20.83 14.36
N ASN A 534 -27.77 20.74 13.22
CA ASN A 534 -28.67 19.67 12.81
C ASN A 534 -28.10 18.83 11.66
N SER A 535 -26.80 18.92 11.39
CA SER A 535 -26.17 18.13 10.33
C SER A 535 -26.39 16.63 10.57
N SER A 536 -26.83 15.93 9.53
CA SER A 536 -26.94 14.47 9.46
C SER A 536 -25.91 13.89 8.47
N SER A 537 -24.76 14.57 8.33
CA SER A 537 -23.72 14.19 7.37
C SER A 537 -23.31 12.73 7.55
N PRO A 538 -23.21 11.95 6.45
CA PRO A 538 -22.73 10.57 6.51
C PRO A 538 -21.20 10.48 6.56
N LEU A 539 -20.48 11.61 6.69
CA LEU A 539 -19.03 11.69 6.60
C LEU A 539 -18.35 10.77 7.62
N THR A 540 -17.54 9.84 7.12
CA THR A 540 -16.74 8.88 7.90
C THR A 540 -15.28 9.31 7.95
N TYR A 541 -14.76 9.91 6.87
CA TYR A 541 -13.38 10.36 6.75
C TYR A 541 -13.29 11.88 6.55
N LEU A 542 -12.58 12.56 7.45
CA LEU A 542 -12.26 13.99 7.33
C LEU A 542 -10.78 14.26 7.58
N SER A 543 -10.09 14.71 6.53
CA SER A 543 -8.69 15.13 6.61
C SER A 543 -8.52 16.58 6.19
N LEU A 544 -7.90 17.38 7.07
CA LEU A 544 -7.65 18.82 6.91
C LEU A 544 -6.19 19.19 7.23
N ILE A 545 -5.28 18.23 7.11
CA ILE A 545 -3.88 18.35 7.49
C ILE A 545 -3.22 19.52 6.75
N GLY A 546 -2.32 20.26 7.39
CA GLY A 546 -1.45 21.20 6.67
C GLY A 546 -2.17 22.40 6.04
N ASN A 547 -3.15 22.98 6.75
CA ASN A 547 -3.88 24.18 6.36
C ASN A 547 -3.60 25.35 7.34
N LYS A 548 -4.32 26.47 7.18
CA LYS A 548 -4.21 27.68 8.03
C LYS A 548 -5.49 27.90 8.85
N LEU A 549 -6.11 26.81 9.30
CA LEU A 549 -7.37 26.89 10.05
C LEU A 549 -7.10 27.42 11.46
N GLY A 550 -7.93 28.37 11.92
CA GLY A 550 -7.70 29.10 13.17
C GLY A 550 -8.36 28.50 14.42
N GLY A 551 -9.37 27.63 14.24
CA GLY A 551 -10.00 26.91 15.35
C GLY A 551 -10.78 25.67 14.92
N VAL A 552 -10.81 24.66 15.79
CA VAL A 552 -11.69 23.49 15.69
C VAL A 552 -13.00 23.84 16.40
N PRO A 553 -14.14 24.01 15.70
CA PRO A 553 -15.39 24.35 16.34
C PRO A 553 -15.96 23.14 17.11
N SER A 554 -16.78 23.41 18.12
CA SER A 554 -17.53 22.36 18.81
C SER A 554 -18.52 21.63 17.90
N SER A 555 -18.91 22.24 16.79
CA SER A 555 -19.81 21.65 15.80
C SER A 555 -19.23 20.42 15.08
N VAL A 556 -17.92 20.15 15.15
CA VAL A 556 -17.33 18.86 14.68
C VAL A 556 -17.98 17.66 15.36
N SER A 557 -18.44 17.82 16.61
CA SER A 557 -19.13 16.77 17.36
C SER A 557 -20.45 16.31 16.71
N LYS A 558 -20.94 17.02 15.68
CA LYS A 558 -22.18 16.69 14.94
C LYS A 558 -21.94 15.66 13.85
N LEU A 559 -20.69 15.44 13.43
CA LEU A 559 -20.33 14.45 12.42
C LEU A 559 -20.18 13.07 13.08
N THR A 560 -21.27 12.55 13.66
CA THR A 560 -21.24 11.38 14.54
C THR A 560 -20.84 10.06 13.87
N MET A 561 -20.84 10.04 12.53
CA MET A 561 -20.39 8.89 11.73
C MET A 561 -18.88 8.87 11.49
N LEU A 562 -18.14 9.91 11.90
CA LEU A 562 -16.69 9.98 11.71
C LEU A 562 -15.99 8.79 12.39
N THR A 563 -15.21 8.09 11.57
CA THR A 563 -14.25 7.07 11.96
C THR A 563 -12.83 7.62 11.95
N GLU A 564 -12.53 8.56 11.04
CA GLU A 564 -11.19 9.11 10.87
C GLU A 564 -11.21 10.64 10.84
N LEU A 565 -10.40 11.25 11.71
CA LEU A 565 -10.29 12.71 11.83
C LEU A 565 -8.83 13.15 11.92
N TYR A 566 -8.34 13.80 10.86
CA TYR A 566 -6.98 14.33 10.79
C TYR A 566 -7.00 15.85 10.72
N LEU A 567 -6.39 16.47 11.73
CA LEU A 567 -6.41 17.91 11.99
C LEU A 567 -5.00 18.47 12.21
N SER A 568 -3.96 17.73 11.85
CA SER A 568 -2.58 18.10 12.13
C SER A 568 -2.08 19.28 11.28
N PHE A 569 -0.97 19.88 11.71
CA PHE A 569 -0.29 20.96 10.99
C PHE A 569 -1.19 22.15 10.63
N ASN A 570 -2.03 22.61 11.56
CA ASN A 570 -2.87 23.79 11.39
C ASN A 570 -2.47 24.94 12.34
N ASP A 571 -3.05 26.12 12.11
CA ASP A 571 -2.86 27.32 12.95
C ASP A 571 -3.84 27.36 14.14
N PHE A 572 -4.33 26.20 14.60
CA PHE A 572 -5.33 26.13 15.66
C PHE A 572 -4.82 26.79 16.94
N SER A 573 -5.63 27.69 17.50
CA SER A 573 -5.28 28.46 18.69
C SER A 573 -6.39 28.44 19.74
N GLY A 574 -6.04 28.78 20.98
CA GLY A 574 -6.98 28.76 22.11
C GLY A 574 -7.06 27.40 22.80
N THR A 575 -8.05 27.21 23.67
CA THR A 575 -8.26 25.95 24.40
C THR A 575 -9.23 25.05 23.64
N LEU A 576 -8.80 23.82 23.33
CA LEU A 576 -9.69 22.80 22.77
C LEU A 576 -10.49 22.15 23.90
N ASP A 577 -11.81 22.26 23.85
CA ASP A 577 -12.68 21.42 24.67
C ASP A 577 -12.74 20.03 24.04
N PHE A 578 -12.06 19.06 24.65
CA PHE A 578 -12.11 17.66 24.23
C PHE A 578 -13.51 17.04 24.37
N GLY A 579 -14.46 17.74 25.03
CA GLY A 579 -15.90 17.45 25.09
C GLY A 579 -16.47 16.98 23.76
N ILE A 580 -16.00 17.62 22.69
CA ILE A 580 -16.51 17.48 21.33
C ILE A 580 -16.29 16.07 20.76
N PHE A 581 -15.20 15.39 21.15
CA PHE A 581 -14.90 14.05 20.63
C PHE A 581 -15.70 12.96 21.31
N SER A 582 -16.32 13.24 22.46
CA SER A 582 -17.14 12.25 23.18
C SER A 582 -18.42 11.86 22.43
N ALA A 583 -18.88 12.71 21.52
CA ALA A 583 -20.00 12.42 20.62
C ALA A 583 -19.59 11.55 19.41
N LEU A 584 -18.28 11.45 19.13
CA LEU A 584 -17.73 10.68 18.01
C LEU A 584 -17.38 9.25 18.50
N SER A 585 -18.40 8.46 18.82
CA SER A 585 -18.21 7.14 19.41
C SER A 585 -17.58 6.10 18.47
N SER A 586 -17.67 6.33 17.17
CA SER A 586 -17.11 5.47 16.11
C SER A 586 -15.68 5.85 15.73
N LEU A 587 -15.06 6.81 16.42
CA LEU A 587 -13.75 7.33 16.05
C LEU A 587 -12.67 6.26 16.28
N GLU A 588 -12.00 5.90 15.19
CA GLU A 588 -10.90 4.93 15.12
C GLU A 588 -9.55 5.64 15.00
N TYR A 589 -9.47 6.76 14.27
CA TYR A 589 -8.23 7.50 14.03
C TYR A 589 -8.41 8.96 14.42
N LEU A 590 -7.50 9.48 15.26
CA LEU A 590 -7.45 10.88 15.65
C LEU A 590 -6.03 11.42 15.59
N ASP A 591 -5.81 12.40 14.71
CA ASP A 591 -4.56 13.14 14.62
C ASP A 591 -4.78 14.63 14.92
N LEU A 592 -4.25 15.08 16.06
CA LEU A 592 -4.21 16.48 16.48
C LEU A 592 -2.77 17.01 16.57
N SER A 593 -1.83 16.33 15.93
CA SER A 593 -0.41 16.64 16.04
C SER A 593 -0.05 18.00 15.45
N ASN A 594 1.10 18.52 15.86
CA ASN A 594 1.69 19.74 15.27
C ASN A 594 0.78 20.99 15.37
N ASN A 595 -0.11 21.07 16.37
CA ASN A 595 -0.99 22.22 16.64
C ASN A 595 -0.49 23.03 17.85
N ARG A 596 0.75 23.52 17.80
CA ARG A 596 1.47 24.12 18.95
C ARG A 596 0.80 25.35 19.58
N ASN A 597 -0.10 26.03 18.88
CA ASN A 597 -0.83 27.19 19.40
C ASN A 597 -2.10 26.79 20.16
N LEU A 598 -2.49 25.52 20.07
CA LEU A 598 -3.58 24.94 20.81
C LEU A 598 -3.11 24.66 22.25
N SER A 599 -3.87 25.12 23.23
CA SER A 599 -3.59 24.96 24.65
C SER A 599 -3.96 23.56 25.16
N ILE A 600 -3.52 22.50 24.47
CA ILE A 600 -3.61 21.13 24.99
C ILE A 600 -2.47 20.94 25.99
N THR A 601 -2.69 21.34 27.24
CA THR A 601 -1.68 21.25 28.29
C THR A 601 -1.84 20.05 29.22
N LYS A 602 -2.97 19.34 29.14
CA LYS A 602 -3.30 18.17 29.96
C LYS A 602 -3.74 17.01 29.09
N PHE A 603 -3.52 15.80 29.57
CA PHE A 603 -3.99 14.59 28.90
C PHE A 603 -5.53 14.59 28.83
N PRO A 604 -6.13 14.37 27.64
CA PRO A 604 -7.57 14.54 27.46
C PRO A 604 -8.40 13.41 28.10
N MET A 605 -9.02 13.70 29.25
CA MET A 605 -9.81 12.73 30.05
C MET A 605 -10.93 12.02 29.28
N LEU A 606 -11.46 12.66 28.24
CA LEU A 606 -12.60 12.13 27.52
C LEU A 606 -12.26 10.95 26.63
N LEU A 607 -10.98 10.76 26.25
CA LEU A 607 -10.47 9.57 25.54
C LEU A 607 -10.88 8.26 26.21
N LYS A 608 -11.21 8.28 27.50
CA LYS A 608 -11.78 7.15 28.23
C LYS A 608 -13.03 6.55 27.57
N LYS A 609 -13.78 7.32 26.78
CA LYS A 609 -14.99 6.88 26.09
C LYS A 609 -14.72 6.29 24.69
N GLN A 610 -13.54 6.52 24.11
CA GLN A 610 -13.18 6.12 22.75
C GLN A 610 -12.60 4.71 22.75
N THR A 611 -13.46 3.71 22.94
CA THR A 611 -13.03 2.31 23.07
C THR A 611 -12.63 1.66 21.75
N GLN A 612 -13.02 2.24 20.62
CA GLN A 612 -12.71 1.75 19.27
C GLN A 612 -11.42 2.31 18.68
N LEU A 613 -10.72 3.17 19.42
CA LEU A 613 -9.55 3.89 18.91
C LEU A 613 -8.46 2.90 18.47
N GLN A 614 -8.00 3.05 17.23
CA GLN A 614 -6.94 2.28 16.60
C GLN A 614 -5.66 3.12 16.49
N ALA A 615 -5.76 4.41 16.18
CA ALA A 615 -4.62 5.30 16.11
C ALA A 615 -4.88 6.62 16.84
N LEU A 616 -3.88 7.05 17.60
CA LEU A 616 -3.87 8.35 18.27
C LEU A 616 -2.54 9.05 18.07
N ASP A 617 -2.57 10.20 17.40
CA ASP A 617 -1.43 11.10 17.30
C ASP A 617 -1.74 12.44 18.00
N LEU A 618 -1.08 12.66 19.14
CA LEU A 618 -1.09 13.91 19.88
C LEU A 618 0.31 14.54 19.92
N SER A 619 1.20 14.13 19.02
CA SER A 619 2.58 14.57 19.02
C SER A 619 2.73 16.07 18.76
N ASN A 620 3.85 16.63 19.22
CA ASN A 620 4.22 18.01 18.93
C ASN A 620 3.16 19.02 19.41
N ASN A 621 2.67 18.77 20.64
CA ASN A 621 1.75 19.62 21.39
C ASN A 621 2.44 20.10 22.69
N ARG A 622 1.67 20.55 23.68
CA ARG A 622 2.20 21.03 24.98
C ARG A 622 1.70 20.21 26.16
N ILE A 623 1.41 18.93 25.96
CA ILE A 623 0.79 18.06 26.97
C ILE A 623 1.79 17.80 28.09
N GLY A 624 1.47 18.23 29.30
CA GLY A 624 2.30 18.01 30.49
C GLY A 624 1.69 17.03 31.49
N GLY A 625 2.51 16.63 32.46
CA GLY A 625 2.12 15.71 33.53
C GLY A 625 2.35 14.25 33.16
N GLN A 626 1.74 13.35 33.93
CA GLN A 626 1.88 11.90 33.72
C GLN A 626 0.78 11.38 32.79
N ILE A 627 1.10 10.31 32.04
CA ILE A 627 0.13 9.53 31.26
C ILE A 627 -0.79 8.81 32.27
N PRO A 628 -2.10 9.11 32.27
CA PRO A 628 -3.00 8.60 33.29
C PRO A 628 -3.21 7.08 33.21
N LYS A 629 -3.39 6.42 34.35
CA LYS A 629 -3.55 4.95 34.39
C LYS A 629 -4.79 4.45 33.64
N TRP A 630 -5.85 5.26 33.60
CA TRP A 630 -7.08 4.91 32.88
C TRP A 630 -6.86 4.85 31.37
N PHE A 631 -5.82 5.48 30.84
CA PHE A 631 -5.55 5.46 29.40
C PHE A 631 -5.16 4.06 28.91
N LEU A 632 -4.57 3.25 29.80
CA LEU A 632 -4.23 1.84 29.51
C LEU A 632 -5.46 0.99 29.17
N SER A 633 -6.69 1.39 29.52
CA SER A 633 -7.90 0.66 29.11
C SER A 633 -8.48 1.10 27.76
N VAL A 634 -7.99 2.21 27.19
CA VAL A 634 -8.51 2.77 25.93
C VAL A 634 -7.97 1.97 24.76
N GLY A 635 -8.86 1.47 23.90
CA GLY A 635 -8.47 0.70 22.71
C GLY A 635 -7.70 -0.58 23.01
N THR A 636 -7.95 -1.25 24.15
CA THR A 636 -7.16 -2.42 24.59
C THR A 636 -7.04 -3.52 23.51
N GLU A 637 -8.10 -3.73 22.72
CA GLU A 637 -8.14 -4.72 21.64
C GLU A 637 -7.85 -4.12 20.25
N THR A 638 -7.99 -2.81 20.09
CA THR A 638 -8.02 -2.11 18.79
C THR A 638 -6.79 -1.25 18.53
N MET A 639 -6.09 -0.78 19.56
CA MET A 639 -4.97 0.16 19.43
C MET A 639 -3.83 -0.46 18.64
N GLN A 640 -3.46 0.22 17.57
CA GLN A 640 -2.44 -0.13 16.60
C GLN A 640 -1.30 0.88 16.60
N GLN A 641 -1.60 2.17 16.77
CA GLN A 641 -0.61 3.24 16.73
C GLN A 641 -0.83 4.27 17.84
N LEU A 642 0.25 4.60 18.56
CA LEU A 642 0.23 5.65 19.57
C LEU A 642 1.46 6.55 19.41
N ASN A 643 1.22 7.82 19.10
CA ASN A 643 2.25 8.84 19.02
C ASN A 643 1.97 9.99 20.00
N LEU A 644 2.81 10.10 21.03
CA LEU A 644 2.79 11.17 22.03
C LEU A 644 4.12 11.94 22.06
N SER A 645 4.93 11.81 21.01
CA SER A 645 6.25 12.44 20.92
C SER A 645 6.19 13.97 20.98
N HIS A 646 7.32 14.63 21.28
CA HIS A 646 7.43 16.09 21.34
C HIS A 646 6.37 16.75 22.23
N ASN A 647 6.24 16.28 23.47
CA ASN A 647 5.38 16.85 24.49
C ASN A 647 6.18 17.10 25.79
N PHE A 648 5.49 17.39 26.89
CA PHE A 648 6.08 17.63 28.21
C PHE A 648 5.69 16.53 29.22
N LEU A 649 5.47 15.30 28.74
CA LEU A 649 5.06 14.18 29.59
C LEU A 649 6.20 13.74 30.50
N THR A 650 5.91 13.48 31.78
CA THR A 650 6.93 13.16 32.79
C THR A 650 7.04 11.67 33.15
N GLY A 651 6.08 10.85 32.73
CA GLY A 651 6.06 9.41 33.01
C GLY A 651 4.65 8.85 32.99
N TRP A 652 4.49 7.64 33.52
CA TRP A 652 3.18 7.02 33.76
C TRP A 652 2.70 7.33 35.17
N GLU A 653 1.40 7.58 35.35
CA GLU A 653 0.79 7.72 36.69
C GLU A 653 1.01 6.44 37.51
N GLU A 654 0.85 5.30 36.86
CA GLU A 654 1.17 3.97 37.36
C GLU A 654 1.96 3.25 36.27
N THR A 655 3.24 2.95 36.51
CA THR A 655 4.12 2.37 35.50
C THR A 655 3.69 0.92 35.23
N PRO A 656 3.19 0.60 34.02
CA PRO A 656 2.78 -0.76 33.72
C PRO A 656 4.01 -1.66 33.56
N VAL A 657 3.88 -2.92 34.00
CA VAL A 657 4.93 -3.93 33.79
C VAL A 657 5.08 -4.25 32.30
N ALA A 658 3.95 -4.34 31.58
CA ALA A 658 3.86 -4.44 30.14
C ALA A 658 2.63 -3.68 29.64
N LEU A 659 2.70 -3.13 28.44
CA LEU A 659 1.57 -2.42 27.84
C LEU A 659 0.40 -3.39 27.53
N PRO A 660 -0.86 -2.98 27.67
CA PRO A 660 -2.02 -3.89 27.52
C PRO A 660 -2.47 -4.09 26.06
N TRP A 661 -1.94 -3.33 25.12
CA TRP A 661 -2.40 -3.29 23.72
C TRP A 661 -1.76 -4.40 22.88
N ASN A 662 -2.50 -5.49 22.67
CA ASN A 662 -1.99 -6.67 21.94
C ASN A 662 -1.79 -6.43 20.44
N SER A 663 -2.45 -5.43 19.87
CA SER A 663 -2.37 -5.09 18.43
C SER A 663 -1.47 -3.88 18.16
N LEU A 664 -0.70 -3.41 19.16
CA LEU A 664 0.12 -2.21 19.03
C LEU A 664 1.36 -2.46 18.18
N PHE A 665 1.38 -1.84 17.01
CA PHE A 665 2.44 -1.95 16.03
C PHE A 665 3.47 -0.82 16.16
N VAL A 666 3.02 0.36 16.56
CA VAL A 666 3.80 1.61 16.58
C VAL A 666 3.61 2.29 17.92
N LEU A 667 4.71 2.54 18.63
CA LEU A 667 4.72 3.35 19.83
C LEU A 667 5.84 4.39 19.76
N ASP A 668 5.43 5.65 19.72
CA ASP A 668 6.35 6.77 19.72
C ASP A 668 6.10 7.71 20.90
N LEU A 669 7.10 7.78 21.78
CA LEU A 669 7.13 8.63 22.97
C LEU A 669 8.36 9.56 22.99
N HIS A 670 9.04 9.74 21.87
CA HIS A 670 10.32 10.46 21.84
C HIS A 670 10.18 11.95 22.22
N SER A 671 11.28 12.57 22.64
CA SER A 671 11.37 13.99 22.98
C SER A 671 10.30 14.42 24.00
N ASN A 672 10.33 13.79 25.17
CA ASN A 672 9.49 14.10 26.33
C ASN A 672 10.39 14.26 27.58
N MET A 673 9.80 14.27 28.78
CA MET A 673 10.52 14.29 30.06
C MET A 673 10.26 12.99 30.85
N LEU A 674 10.03 11.86 30.17
CA LEU A 674 9.64 10.60 30.79
C LEU A 674 10.74 10.09 31.73
N GLN A 675 10.33 9.74 32.95
CA GLN A 675 11.18 9.18 34.00
C GLN A 675 10.72 7.76 34.38
N GLY A 676 11.54 7.06 35.16
CA GLY A 676 11.26 5.69 35.60
C GLY A 676 11.89 4.63 34.69
N PRO A 677 11.51 3.35 34.85
CA PRO A 677 12.05 2.26 34.04
C PRO A 677 11.46 2.25 32.62
N LEU A 678 12.19 1.64 31.69
CA LEU A 678 11.70 1.33 30.35
C LEU A 678 10.54 0.32 30.41
N VAL A 679 9.41 0.64 29.76
CA VAL A 679 8.23 -0.22 29.71
C VAL A 679 8.36 -1.21 28.54
N VAL A 680 7.95 -2.46 28.76
CA VAL A 680 7.98 -3.50 27.72
C VAL A 680 6.69 -3.43 26.88
N PRO A 681 6.78 -3.26 25.54
CA PRO A 681 5.62 -3.37 24.64
C PRO A 681 5.19 -4.83 24.40
N GLN A 682 4.04 -5.02 23.73
CA GLN A 682 3.57 -6.34 23.30
C GLN A 682 4.32 -6.85 22.06
N ILE A 683 4.22 -8.16 21.78
CA ILE A 683 4.98 -8.84 20.71
C ILE A 683 4.67 -8.35 19.29
N SER A 684 3.54 -7.68 19.09
CA SER A 684 3.13 -7.10 17.81
C SER A 684 3.93 -5.86 17.41
N ILE A 685 4.67 -5.25 18.33
CA ILE A 685 5.41 -4.01 18.07
C ILE A 685 6.47 -4.23 16.99
N TRP A 686 6.51 -3.32 16.01
CA TRP A 686 7.60 -3.27 15.03
C TRP A 686 8.38 -1.95 15.07
N TYR A 687 7.75 -0.86 15.54
CA TYR A 687 8.40 0.43 15.78
C TYR A 687 8.26 0.86 17.25
N TYR A 688 9.38 1.06 17.93
CA TYR A 688 9.40 1.56 19.30
C TYR A 688 10.46 2.64 19.52
N SER A 689 10.00 3.85 19.88
CA SER A 689 10.85 5.01 20.14
C SER A 689 10.52 5.67 21.47
N VAL A 690 11.55 5.86 22.30
CA VAL A 690 11.49 6.63 23.57
C VAL A 690 12.67 7.58 23.70
N THR A 691 13.28 7.94 22.59
CA THR A 691 14.50 8.75 22.53
C THR A 691 14.31 10.12 23.14
N GLU A 692 15.40 10.73 23.62
CA GLU A 692 15.39 12.06 24.26
C GLU A 692 14.40 12.13 25.43
N ASN A 693 14.64 11.30 26.44
CA ASN A 693 13.88 11.26 27.68
C ASN A 693 14.84 11.13 28.87
N SER A 694 14.30 10.91 30.08
CA SER A 694 15.07 10.72 31.31
C SER A 694 14.85 9.32 31.91
N LEU A 695 14.64 8.30 31.06
CA LEU A 695 14.38 6.93 31.49
C LEU A 695 15.63 6.31 32.13
N THR A 696 15.41 5.42 33.11
CA THR A 696 16.45 4.77 33.92
C THR A 696 16.23 3.26 33.96
N GLY A 697 17.05 2.54 34.73
CA GLY A 697 16.92 1.08 34.87
C GLY A 697 17.67 0.31 33.78
N ARG A 698 17.30 -0.95 33.57
CA ARG A 698 17.93 -1.86 32.60
C ARG A 698 16.92 -2.25 31.54
N ILE A 699 17.39 -2.66 30.37
CA ILE A 699 16.53 -3.28 29.35
C ILE A 699 16.08 -4.65 29.87
N ASP A 700 14.78 -4.86 29.98
CA ASP A 700 14.20 -6.11 30.46
C ASP A 700 14.42 -7.25 29.43
N PRO A 701 14.81 -8.47 29.86
CA PRO A 701 14.95 -9.62 28.96
C PRO A 701 13.69 -9.99 28.17
N LEU A 702 12.50 -9.51 28.55
CA LEU A 702 11.27 -9.70 27.77
C LEU A 702 11.33 -9.07 26.38
N PHE A 703 12.19 -8.06 26.15
CA PHE A 703 12.46 -7.54 24.80
C PHE A 703 12.99 -8.63 23.85
N CYS A 704 13.60 -9.70 24.39
CA CYS A 704 14.06 -10.84 23.60
C CYS A 704 12.93 -11.66 22.96
N LYS A 705 11.65 -11.40 23.30
CA LYS A 705 10.48 -12.08 22.73
C LYS A 705 9.85 -11.31 21.57
N LEU A 706 10.34 -10.11 21.25
CA LEU A 706 9.76 -9.21 20.24
C LEU A 706 10.27 -9.57 18.84
N ASP A 707 9.88 -10.74 18.34
CA ASP A 707 10.41 -11.28 17.08
C ASP A 707 10.06 -10.43 15.85
N GLY A 708 9.04 -9.57 15.93
CA GLY A 708 8.63 -8.64 14.87
C GLY A 708 9.27 -7.24 14.93
N LEU A 709 10.13 -6.97 15.91
CA LEU A 709 10.71 -5.63 16.13
C LEU A 709 11.67 -5.25 15.01
N LEU A 710 11.34 -4.20 14.25
CA LEU A 710 12.13 -3.70 13.12
C LEU A 710 12.97 -2.48 13.51
N TYR A 711 12.44 -1.61 14.38
CA TYR A 711 13.03 -0.33 14.74
C TYR A 711 12.99 -0.11 16.26
N LEU A 712 14.17 -0.02 16.87
CA LEU A 712 14.33 0.22 18.31
C LEU A 712 15.24 1.43 18.58
N GLU A 713 14.66 2.49 19.14
CA GLU A 713 15.28 3.80 19.33
C GLU A 713 15.13 4.24 20.79
N LEU A 714 16.22 4.04 21.56
CA LEU A 714 16.30 4.28 23.00
C LEU A 714 17.35 5.35 23.36
N SER A 715 17.83 6.10 22.38
CA SER A 715 18.96 7.00 22.57
C SER A 715 18.64 8.20 23.47
N SER A 716 19.69 8.85 23.98
CA SER A 716 19.61 10.05 24.81
C SER A 716 18.69 9.85 26.02
N ASN A 717 19.01 8.84 26.82
CA ASN A 717 18.33 8.48 28.06
C ASN A 717 19.37 8.19 29.17
N ASN A 718 18.93 7.78 30.35
CA ASN A 718 19.80 7.41 31.47
C ASN A 718 19.76 5.89 31.76
N LEU A 719 19.50 5.07 30.73
CA LEU A 719 19.43 3.61 30.84
C LEU A 719 20.80 3.02 31.17
N SER A 720 20.83 1.88 31.85
CA SER A 720 22.06 1.27 32.38
C SER A 720 22.01 -0.25 32.28
N GLY A 721 23.07 -0.93 32.72
CA GLY A 721 23.18 -2.39 32.69
C GLY A 721 23.84 -2.90 31.41
N ILE A 722 23.68 -4.20 31.17
CA ILE A 722 24.26 -4.92 30.03
C ILE A 722 23.21 -5.00 28.93
N ILE A 723 23.61 -4.76 27.68
CA ILE A 723 22.75 -4.96 26.51
C ILE A 723 22.40 -6.46 26.41
N PRO A 724 21.10 -6.84 26.36
CA PRO A 724 20.69 -8.23 26.26
C PRO A 724 21.34 -8.94 25.06
N GLN A 725 21.91 -10.13 25.30
CA GLN A 725 22.61 -10.88 24.25
C GLN A 725 21.69 -11.28 23.09
N CYS A 726 20.39 -11.44 23.37
CA CYS A 726 19.37 -11.74 22.36
C CYS A 726 19.23 -10.65 21.30
N PHE A 727 19.68 -9.40 21.52
CA PHE A 727 19.64 -8.38 20.47
C PHE A 727 20.53 -8.76 19.28
N GLY A 728 21.53 -9.62 19.50
CA GLY A 728 22.27 -10.25 18.42
C GLY A 728 21.53 -11.39 17.70
N ASN A 729 20.43 -11.91 18.27
CA ASN A 729 19.55 -12.95 17.70
C ASN A 729 18.24 -12.40 17.10
N LEU A 730 17.71 -11.28 17.64
CA LEU A 730 16.59 -10.51 17.03
C LEU A 730 16.95 -9.93 15.65
N ALA A 731 18.21 -10.07 15.27
CA ALA A 731 18.78 -9.76 13.99
C ALA A 731 17.97 -10.23 12.77
N SER A 732 17.14 -11.28 12.84
CA SER A 732 16.34 -11.71 11.68
C SER A 732 15.26 -10.70 11.26
N SER A 733 14.84 -9.81 12.14
CA SER A 733 13.83 -8.77 11.89
C SER A 733 14.32 -7.35 12.16
N LEU A 734 15.21 -7.14 13.14
CA LEU A 734 15.68 -5.82 13.55
C LEU A 734 16.56 -5.16 12.47
N SER A 735 16.13 -4.00 11.97
CA SER A 735 16.86 -3.19 10.98
C SER A 735 17.58 -2.01 11.61
N VAL A 736 17.04 -1.43 12.69
CA VAL A 736 17.63 -0.26 13.36
C VAL A 736 17.71 -0.50 14.86
N LEU A 737 18.93 -0.37 15.39
CA LEU A 737 19.19 -0.38 16.83
C LEU A 737 19.98 0.86 17.22
N ASN A 738 19.35 1.77 17.95
CA ASN A 738 20.01 2.97 18.46
C ASN A 738 19.89 3.05 19.98
N LEU A 739 21.05 2.96 20.65
CA LEU A 739 21.21 3.03 22.10
C LEU A 739 22.14 4.18 22.52
N ARG A 740 22.42 5.11 21.61
CA ARG A 740 23.35 6.24 21.81
C ARG A 740 23.07 7.01 23.09
N GLY A 741 24.12 7.49 23.77
CA GLY A 741 23.96 8.45 24.86
C GLY A 741 23.19 7.87 26.06
N ASN A 742 23.65 6.73 26.57
CA ASN A 742 23.14 6.05 27.75
C ASN A 742 24.31 5.61 28.65
N ASN A 743 24.03 4.86 29.73
CA ASN A 743 25.02 4.32 30.66
C ASN A 743 25.23 2.79 30.51
N PHE A 744 25.05 2.23 29.32
CA PHE A 744 25.24 0.80 29.10
C PHE A 744 26.71 0.41 29.26
N HIS A 745 26.97 -0.74 29.87
CA HIS A 745 28.30 -1.30 30.07
C HIS A 745 28.33 -2.79 29.72
N GLY A 746 29.50 -3.42 29.83
CA GLY A 746 29.71 -4.79 29.39
C GLY A 746 30.12 -4.86 27.93
N LYS A 747 29.95 -6.04 27.33
CA LYS A 747 30.37 -6.32 25.94
C LYS A 747 29.20 -6.15 24.98
N MET A 748 29.54 -5.89 23.71
CA MET A 748 28.58 -5.93 22.61
C MET A 748 27.86 -7.30 22.55
N PRO A 749 26.56 -7.36 22.22
CA PRO A 749 25.84 -8.62 22.11
C PRO A 749 26.46 -9.54 21.05
N LYS A 750 26.50 -10.84 21.35
CA LYS A 750 26.94 -11.86 20.39
C LYS A 750 25.86 -12.04 19.33
N THR A 751 26.21 -11.87 18.06
CA THR A 751 25.35 -12.19 16.91
C THR A 751 25.50 -13.67 16.59
N CYS A 752 24.50 -14.49 16.94
CA CYS A 752 24.56 -15.94 16.74
C CYS A 752 23.60 -16.46 15.64
N GLY A 753 22.79 -15.61 15.01
CA GLY A 753 21.89 -16.00 13.91
C GLY A 753 22.53 -15.83 12.52
N GLU A 754 22.19 -16.71 11.57
CA GLU A 754 22.40 -16.46 10.14
C GLU A 754 21.31 -15.51 9.62
N GLY A 755 21.67 -14.51 8.79
CA GLY A 755 20.68 -13.70 8.07
C GLY A 755 20.20 -12.40 8.75
N SER A 756 21.10 -11.65 9.41
CA SER A 756 20.72 -10.38 10.04
C SER A 756 20.28 -9.29 9.05
N GLN A 757 19.16 -8.65 9.35
CA GLN A 757 18.58 -7.50 8.64
C GLN A 757 19.08 -6.14 9.15
N LEU A 758 19.96 -6.12 10.16
CA LEU A 758 20.45 -4.89 10.77
C LEU A 758 21.12 -4.02 9.71
N ALA A 759 20.66 -2.77 9.58
CA ALA A 759 21.19 -1.77 8.67
C ALA A 759 21.85 -0.61 9.44
N THR A 760 21.28 -0.21 10.58
CA THR A 760 21.89 0.82 11.43
C THR A 760 22.11 0.32 12.86
N LEU A 761 23.34 0.49 13.34
CA LEU A 761 23.74 0.26 14.72
C LEU A 761 24.42 1.51 15.29
N ASP A 762 23.81 2.11 16.30
CA ASP A 762 24.43 3.20 17.07
C ASP A 762 24.47 2.83 18.55
N LEU A 763 25.69 2.60 19.06
CA LEU A 763 25.98 2.31 20.47
C LEU A 763 26.86 3.40 21.10
N SER A 764 26.98 4.55 20.43
CA SER A 764 27.91 5.61 20.80
C SER A 764 27.59 6.22 22.17
N HIS A 765 28.57 6.90 22.78
CA HIS A 765 28.40 7.59 24.06
C HIS A 765 27.83 6.68 25.17
N ASN A 766 28.53 5.57 25.43
CA ASN A 766 28.19 4.61 26.48
C ASN A 766 29.46 4.20 27.26
N HIS A 767 29.37 3.15 28.07
CA HIS A 767 30.49 2.57 28.83
C HIS A 767 30.82 1.14 28.39
N LEU A 768 30.52 0.79 27.13
CA LEU A 768 30.76 -0.54 26.58
C LEU A 768 32.27 -0.79 26.45
N HIS A 769 32.68 -2.04 26.67
CA HIS A 769 34.08 -2.42 26.66
C HIS A 769 34.28 -3.85 26.11
N GLY A 770 35.54 -4.21 25.92
CA GLY A 770 35.92 -5.49 25.33
C GLY A 770 36.36 -5.35 23.88
N LYS A 771 36.71 -6.47 23.28
CA LYS A 771 36.97 -6.58 21.84
C LYS A 771 35.63 -6.70 21.11
N ILE A 772 35.54 -6.15 19.90
CA ILE A 772 34.37 -6.34 19.00
C ILE A 772 34.11 -7.84 18.75
N THR A 773 35.13 -8.68 18.83
CA THR A 773 35.02 -10.14 18.69
C THR A 773 35.52 -10.89 19.93
N LYS A 774 34.79 -11.96 20.31
CA LYS A 774 35.25 -12.96 21.29
C LYS A 774 34.79 -14.36 20.85
N SER A 775 35.46 -14.94 19.85
CA SER A 775 35.38 -16.39 19.57
C SER A 775 36.56 -16.86 18.72
N LEU A 776 36.94 -18.13 18.89
CA LEU A 776 37.99 -18.87 18.16
C LEU A 776 37.78 -18.96 16.63
N VAL A 777 36.73 -18.34 16.12
CA VAL A 777 36.44 -18.16 14.69
C VAL A 777 36.21 -16.67 14.45
N GLU A 778 37.30 -15.89 14.41
CA GLU A 778 37.30 -14.44 14.12
C GLU A 778 36.67 -14.09 12.76
N SER A 779 36.47 -15.09 11.88
CA SER A 779 36.07 -14.91 10.50
C SER A 779 34.56 -14.72 10.24
N GLN A 780 33.68 -14.88 11.24
CA GLN A 780 32.22 -14.94 11.00
C GLN A 780 31.37 -13.80 11.59
N TYR A 781 31.89 -12.94 12.47
CA TYR A 781 31.06 -11.96 13.20
C TYR A 781 30.24 -11.02 12.29
N PHE A 782 30.90 -10.32 11.36
CA PHE A 782 30.23 -9.45 10.38
C PHE A 782 29.68 -10.20 9.15
N ARG A 783 29.99 -11.50 8.98
CA ARG A 783 29.47 -12.28 7.83
C ARG A 783 27.98 -12.54 7.94
N ASN A 784 27.44 -12.53 9.15
CA ASN A 784 26.03 -12.78 9.39
C ASN A 784 25.16 -11.53 9.18
N TRP A 785 25.77 -10.37 8.87
CA TRP A 785 25.09 -9.09 8.67
C TRP A 785 24.66 -8.93 7.21
N THR A 786 23.73 -9.78 6.79
CA THR A 786 23.36 -9.94 5.38
C THR A 786 22.86 -8.65 4.74
N SER A 787 22.07 -7.83 5.44
CA SER A 787 21.59 -6.54 4.91
C SER A 787 22.75 -5.57 4.63
N MET A 788 23.71 -5.45 5.55
CA MET A 788 24.90 -4.60 5.36
C MET A 788 25.91 -5.18 4.35
N ALA A 789 25.86 -6.49 4.09
CA ALA A 789 26.75 -7.18 3.15
C ALA A 789 26.20 -7.27 1.72
N GLN A 790 24.87 -7.16 1.53
CA GLN A 790 24.22 -7.23 0.23
C GLN A 790 24.15 -5.88 -0.46
N ASN A 791 24.50 -5.85 -1.75
CA ASN A 791 24.53 -4.65 -2.58
C ASN A 791 23.16 -4.43 -3.24
N SER A 792 22.16 -3.98 -2.46
CA SER A 792 20.83 -3.63 -2.99
C SER A 792 20.71 -2.12 -3.14
N ASP A 793 20.30 -1.66 -4.32
CA ASP A 793 20.07 -0.23 -4.62
C ASP A 793 18.58 0.16 -4.54
N ALA A 794 17.71 -0.77 -4.13
CA ALA A 794 16.27 -0.52 -4.00
C ALA A 794 15.99 0.37 -2.78
N LYS A 795 15.76 1.67 -3.01
CA LYS A 795 15.30 2.63 -2.01
C LYS A 795 13.92 2.23 -1.50
N ARG A 796 13.84 1.56 -0.36
CA ARG A 796 12.59 1.36 0.40
C ARG A 796 12.64 2.22 1.66
N TYR A 797 11.51 2.78 2.05
CA TYR A 797 11.37 3.45 3.35
C TYR A 797 10.81 2.43 4.34
N ILE A 798 11.26 2.50 5.59
CA ILE A 798 10.65 1.73 6.68
C ILE A 798 9.34 2.43 7.04
N GLY A 799 8.20 1.80 6.71
CA GLY A 799 6.85 2.36 6.92
C GLY A 799 5.77 1.51 6.28
N ASN A 800 4.51 1.71 6.69
CA ASN A 800 3.36 1.05 6.08
C ASN A 800 2.78 1.93 4.97
N TYR A 801 2.47 1.34 3.81
CA TYR A 801 1.97 2.05 2.62
C TYR A 801 0.59 2.70 2.81
N ILE A 802 -0.09 2.40 3.93
CA ILE A 802 -1.51 2.67 4.12
C ILE A 802 -1.76 4.08 4.66
N ASP A 803 -0.77 4.76 5.27
CA ASP A 803 -1.03 5.98 6.07
C ASP A 803 -0.09 7.16 5.81
N ASP A 804 0.85 7.05 4.87
CA ASP A 804 1.85 8.09 4.53
C ASP A 804 2.62 8.66 5.76
N GLN A 805 2.57 7.97 6.90
CA GLN A 805 3.26 8.23 8.16
C GLN A 805 4.67 7.64 8.06
N TYR A 806 5.68 8.50 7.96
CA TYR A 806 7.08 8.10 7.93
C TYR A 806 7.73 8.40 9.26
N TYR A 807 8.41 7.41 9.81
CA TYR A 807 9.13 7.56 11.06
C TYR A 807 10.46 8.27 10.84
N SER A 808 10.88 9.01 11.87
CA SER A 808 12.12 9.77 11.84
C SER A 808 13.25 9.05 12.57
N MET A 809 14.48 9.32 12.16
CA MET A 809 15.69 8.81 12.80
C MET A 809 16.75 9.90 12.86
N THR A 810 17.48 9.97 13.95
CA THR A 810 18.65 10.85 14.05
C THR A 810 19.92 10.01 14.08
N VAL A 811 20.85 10.30 13.16
CA VAL A 811 22.19 9.66 13.11
C VAL A 811 23.28 10.70 13.07
N ILE A 812 24.51 10.30 13.40
CA ILE A 812 25.70 11.11 13.10
C ILE A 812 26.27 10.68 11.74
N ASN A 813 26.40 11.62 10.81
CA ASN A 813 27.15 11.41 9.56
C ASN A 813 28.04 12.64 9.31
N LYS A 814 29.28 12.41 8.88
CA LYS A 814 30.26 13.49 8.61
C LYS A 814 30.48 14.44 9.81
N GLY A 815 30.36 13.92 11.03
CA GLY A 815 30.47 14.70 12.26
C GLY A 815 29.28 15.64 12.54
N LEU A 816 28.17 15.49 11.81
CA LEU A 816 26.94 16.26 12.00
C LEU A 816 25.78 15.34 12.39
N GLU A 817 24.94 15.84 13.29
CA GLU A 817 23.67 15.20 13.62
C GLU A 817 22.66 15.44 12.48
N MET A 818 22.22 14.36 11.84
CA MET A 818 21.29 14.37 10.72
C MET A 818 19.97 13.71 11.12
N GLY A 819 18.88 14.46 11.05
CA GLY A 819 17.53 13.94 11.17
C GLY A 819 16.99 13.47 9.81
N PHE A 820 16.76 12.18 9.66
CA PHE A 820 15.97 11.61 8.59
C PHE A 820 14.49 11.73 8.94
N ILE A 821 13.72 12.48 8.15
CA ILE A 821 12.26 12.56 8.30
C ILE A 821 11.59 11.25 7.85
N ARG A 822 12.27 10.45 7.02
CA ARG A 822 11.84 9.13 6.57
C ARG A 822 13.02 8.17 6.65
N VAL A 823 12.91 7.11 7.45
CA VAL A 823 13.99 6.12 7.58
C VAL A 823 14.13 5.31 6.29
N LEU A 824 15.28 5.44 5.63
CA LEU A 824 15.62 4.65 4.45
C LEU A 824 16.14 3.28 4.88
N SER A 825 15.59 2.20 4.32
CA SER A 825 16.08 0.84 4.53
C SER A 825 17.51 0.62 4.00
N ILE A 826 18.01 1.55 3.17
CA ILE A 826 19.31 1.48 2.52
C ILE A 826 20.41 2.26 3.26
N PHE A 827 20.06 3.04 4.29
CA PHE A 827 21.08 3.78 5.04
C PHE A 827 21.78 2.83 6.01
N VAL A 828 23.04 2.50 5.70
CA VAL A 828 23.82 1.53 6.47
C VAL A 828 24.89 2.26 7.27
N SER A 829 24.81 2.17 8.61
CA SER A 829 25.72 2.89 9.49
C SER A 829 26.09 2.11 10.75
N ILE A 830 27.34 2.28 11.19
CA ILE A 830 27.86 1.77 12.45
C ILE A 830 28.54 2.91 13.20
N ASP A 831 28.01 3.27 14.37
CA ASP A 831 28.64 4.18 15.31
C ASP A 831 28.88 3.50 16.66
N LEU A 832 30.16 3.32 17.00
CA LEU A 832 30.63 2.75 18.27
C LEU A 832 31.46 3.78 19.07
N SER A 833 31.43 5.05 18.68
CA SER A 833 32.30 6.07 19.24
C SER A 833 32.03 6.36 20.72
N ASN A 834 32.98 6.99 21.39
CA ASN A 834 32.83 7.40 22.79
C ASN A 834 32.46 6.22 23.72
N ASN A 835 33.27 5.16 23.66
CA ASN A 835 33.14 3.95 24.46
C ASN A 835 34.53 3.54 25.01
N ARG A 836 34.64 2.31 25.54
CA ARG A 836 35.88 1.73 26.09
C ARG A 836 36.27 0.44 25.36
N PHE A 837 35.95 0.34 24.06
CA PHE A 837 36.36 -0.81 23.24
C PHE A 837 37.88 -0.83 23.06
N HIS A 838 38.47 -2.02 23.00
CA HIS A 838 39.91 -2.22 22.84
C HIS A 838 40.24 -3.45 21.99
N GLY A 839 41.52 -3.61 21.65
CA GLY A 839 41.99 -4.63 20.70
C GLY A 839 41.96 -4.13 19.27
N GLU A 840 42.19 -5.04 18.32
CA GLU A 840 42.28 -4.68 16.90
C GLU A 840 40.91 -4.55 16.24
N ILE A 841 40.83 -3.73 15.19
CA ILE A 841 39.65 -3.67 14.32
C ILE A 841 39.61 -4.95 13.47
N PRO A 842 38.54 -5.75 13.51
CA PRO A 842 38.48 -7.03 12.79
C PRO A 842 38.59 -6.85 11.27
N THR A 843 39.40 -7.67 10.61
CA THR A 843 39.52 -7.69 9.14
C THR A 843 38.20 -8.03 8.43
N THR A 844 37.27 -8.70 9.12
CA THR A 844 35.93 -9.04 8.60
C THR A 844 35.02 -7.85 8.39
N ILE A 845 35.37 -6.65 8.89
CA ILE A 845 34.58 -5.43 8.64
C ILE A 845 34.44 -5.12 7.15
N GLY A 846 35.44 -5.49 6.33
CA GLY A 846 35.42 -5.34 4.88
C GLY A 846 34.39 -6.21 4.14
N VAL A 847 33.60 -7.03 4.84
CA VAL A 847 32.46 -7.79 4.26
C VAL A 847 31.21 -6.91 4.12
N LEU A 848 31.13 -5.81 4.89
CA LEU A 848 29.97 -4.91 4.94
C LEU A 848 29.95 -3.94 3.75
N ALA A 849 29.89 -4.46 2.52
CA ALA A 849 30.07 -3.68 1.28
C ALA A 849 29.10 -2.49 1.11
N SER A 850 27.96 -2.51 1.80
CA SER A 850 26.96 -1.44 1.77
C SER A 850 27.15 -0.35 2.82
N LEU A 851 28.15 -0.46 3.70
CA LEU A 851 28.40 0.49 4.79
C LEU A 851 28.69 1.90 4.25
N VAL A 852 27.91 2.88 4.72
CA VAL A 852 28.04 4.30 4.34
C VAL A 852 28.77 5.08 5.42
N VAL A 853 28.50 4.79 6.70
CA VAL A 853 29.11 5.48 7.84
C VAL A 853 29.77 4.49 8.78
N LEU A 854 31.03 4.74 9.13
CA LEU A 854 31.77 4.02 10.15
C LEU A 854 32.45 5.00 11.12
N ASN A 855 32.00 5.00 12.38
CA ASN A 855 32.58 5.80 13.44
C ASN A 855 33.03 4.91 14.61
N LEU A 856 34.34 4.86 14.83
CA LEU A 856 35.01 4.11 15.89
C LEU A 856 35.78 5.02 16.85
N SER A 857 35.60 6.34 16.73
CA SER A 857 36.41 7.34 17.42
C SER A 857 36.29 7.30 18.94
N SER A 858 37.27 7.87 19.64
CA SER A 858 37.25 8.01 21.11
C SER A 858 37.03 6.65 21.82
N ASN A 859 37.90 5.70 21.52
CA ASN A 859 37.94 4.36 22.10
C ASN A 859 39.40 4.01 22.48
N SER A 860 39.72 2.72 22.65
CA SER A 860 41.08 2.21 22.92
C SER A 860 41.48 1.14 21.91
N PHE A 861 41.07 1.25 20.65
CA PHE A 861 41.47 0.33 19.58
C PHE A 861 42.97 0.41 19.32
N THR A 862 43.60 -0.74 19.06
CA THR A 862 45.04 -0.92 18.83
C THR A 862 45.28 -1.59 17.48
N GLY A 863 46.55 -1.70 17.05
CA GLY A 863 46.90 -2.37 15.80
C GLY A 863 46.65 -1.49 14.58
N HIS A 864 46.57 -2.10 13.40
CA HIS A 864 46.59 -1.41 12.12
C HIS A 864 45.18 -1.20 11.55
N ILE A 865 45.03 -0.27 10.59
CA ILE A 865 43.83 -0.21 9.75
C ILE A 865 43.78 -1.44 8.83
N PRO A 866 42.74 -2.28 8.89
CA PRO A 866 42.66 -3.48 8.05
C PRO A 866 42.60 -3.14 6.55
N SER A 867 43.45 -3.77 5.75
CA SER A 867 43.46 -3.58 4.29
C SER A 867 42.15 -4.00 3.60
N SER A 868 41.33 -4.82 4.27
CA SER A 868 40.00 -5.20 3.81
C SER A 868 38.98 -4.05 3.81
N MET A 869 39.23 -2.96 4.55
CA MET A 869 38.38 -1.76 4.51
C MET A 869 38.31 -1.11 3.13
N THR A 870 39.28 -1.39 2.24
CA THR A 870 39.27 -0.92 0.84
C THR A 870 38.11 -1.46 0.02
N LYS A 871 37.44 -2.52 0.50
CA LYS A 871 36.24 -3.12 -0.11
C LYS A 871 34.96 -2.37 0.21
N LEU A 872 34.97 -1.43 1.15
CA LEU A 872 33.80 -0.64 1.56
C LEU A 872 33.55 0.51 0.58
N THR A 873 33.30 0.20 -0.68
CA THR A 873 33.29 1.20 -1.76
C THR A 873 32.16 2.22 -1.65
N LYS A 874 31.12 1.97 -0.86
CA LYS A 874 30.00 2.90 -0.57
C LYS A 874 30.28 3.82 0.64
N LEU A 875 31.43 3.69 1.29
CA LEU A 875 31.75 4.44 2.51
C LEU A 875 31.91 5.93 2.21
N GLU A 876 31.13 6.75 2.90
CA GLU A 876 31.06 8.19 2.78
C GLU A 876 31.73 8.90 3.98
N SER A 877 31.66 8.30 5.17
CA SER A 877 32.20 8.89 6.40
C SER A 877 32.98 7.86 7.21
N LEU A 878 34.26 8.13 7.48
CA LEU A 878 35.14 7.30 8.31
C LEU A 878 35.77 8.13 9.42
N ASP A 879 35.47 7.80 10.68
CA ASP A 879 36.13 8.38 11.85
C ASP A 879 36.75 7.28 12.73
N VAL A 880 38.07 7.30 12.85
CA VAL A 880 38.85 6.40 13.73
C VAL A 880 39.71 7.19 14.72
N SER A 881 39.46 8.49 14.85
CA SER A 881 40.27 9.40 15.67
C SER A 881 40.25 9.04 17.15
N LYS A 882 41.24 9.52 17.91
CA LYS A 882 41.32 9.33 19.37
C LYS A 882 41.29 7.85 19.77
N ASN A 883 42.22 7.09 19.19
CA ASN A 883 42.45 5.67 19.49
C ASN A 883 43.97 5.44 19.67
N LYS A 884 44.40 4.18 19.70
CA LYS A 884 45.81 3.75 19.78
C LYS A 884 46.20 2.95 18.54
N LEU A 885 45.62 3.29 17.38
CA LEU A 885 45.91 2.61 16.12
C LEU A 885 47.31 2.99 15.64
N SER A 886 48.06 2.02 15.16
CA SER A 886 49.48 2.15 14.83
C SER A 886 49.82 1.54 13.46
N GLY A 887 51.06 1.76 13.02
CA GLY A 887 51.55 1.34 11.71
C GLY A 887 51.17 2.29 10.56
N GLU A 888 51.36 1.85 9.32
CA GLU A 888 51.14 2.69 8.14
C GLU A 888 49.66 2.76 7.74
N ILE A 889 49.23 3.92 7.23
CA ILE A 889 47.93 4.08 6.58
C ILE A 889 47.98 3.34 5.23
N PRO A 890 47.13 2.32 4.98
CA PRO A 890 47.19 1.54 3.74
C PRO A 890 46.99 2.43 2.51
N GLN A 891 47.95 2.42 1.58
CA GLN A 891 47.90 3.21 0.34
C GLN A 891 46.67 2.87 -0.51
N GLN A 892 46.18 1.64 -0.41
CA GLN A 892 45.00 1.16 -1.11
C GLN A 892 43.70 1.84 -0.65
N LEU A 893 43.66 2.55 0.50
CA LEU A 893 42.49 3.33 0.91
C LEU A 893 42.11 4.44 -0.08
N ASN A 894 43.05 4.83 -0.96
CA ASN A 894 42.75 5.73 -2.08
C ASN A 894 41.66 5.21 -3.03
N SER A 895 41.32 3.92 -3.00
CA SER A 895 40.22 3.35 -3.79
C SER A 895 38.81 3.74 -3.30
N LEU A 896 38.68 4.30 -2.10
CA LEU A 896 37.41 4.72 -1.52
C LEU A 896 36.98 6.09 -2.07
N THR A 897 36.52 6.12 -3.31
CA THR A 897 36.23 7.37 -4.04
C THR A 897 34.99 8.12 -3.54
N PHE A 898 34.09 7.46 -2.81
CA PHE A 898 32.89 8.09 -2.23
C PHE A 898 33.13 8.72 -0.85
N LEU A 899 34.34 8.60 -0.30
CA LEU A 899 34.65 9.07 1.04
C LEU A 899 34.65 10.61 1.09
N GLU A 900 33.72 11.23 1.81
CA GLU A 900 33.59 12.68 1.93
C GLU A 900 34.04 13.22 3.29
N TYR A 901 34.11 12.36 4.30
CA TYR A 901 34.62 12.70 5.62
C TYR A 901 35.63 11.65 6.09
N LEU A 902 36.81 12.12 6.49
CA LEU A 902 37.85 11.29 7.08
C LEU A 902 38.45 11.96 8.30
N ASN A 903 38.53 11.23 9.41
CA ASN A 903 39.29 11.64 10.56
C ASN A 903 40.08 10.48 11.17
N MET A 904 41.41 10.62 11.13
CA MET A 904 42.40 9.67 11.67
C MET A 904 43.27 10.32 12.76
N SER A 905 42.88 11.50 13.26
CA SER A 905 43.68 12.28 14.20
C SER A 905 43.86 11.55 15.55
N GLU A 906 44.87 11.95 16.31
CA GLU A 906 45.10 11.47 17.68
C GLU A 906 45.20 9.94 17.76
N ASN A 907 46.15 9.37 17.01
CA ASN A 907 46.51 7.95 16.97
C ASN A 907 48.04 7.80 16.98
N GLU A 908 48.54 6.59 16.73
CA GLU A 908 49.96 6.22 16.70
C GLU A 908 50.43 5.84 15.28
N PHE A 909 49.79 6.40 14.23
CA PHE A 909 50.16 6.09 12.84
C PHE A 909 51.57 6.59 12.47
N VAL A 910 52.24 5.82 11.61
CA VAL A 910 53.60 6.08 11.13
C VAL A 910 53.67 6.07 9.59
N GLY A 911 54.74 6.63 9.03
CA GLY A 911 55.01 6.57 7.59
C GLY A 911 54.29 7.63 6.76
N PRO A 912 54.35 7.54 5.42
CA PRO A 912 53.79 8.54 4.52
C PRO A 912 52.25 8.49 4.47
N ILE A 913 51.60 9.65 4.51
CA ILE A 913 50.17 9.77 4.18
C ILE A 913 49.98 9.41 2.70
N PRO A 914 48.98 8.57 2.34
CA PRO A 914 48.69 8.26 0.94
C PRO A 914 48.52 9.50 0.08
N GLN A 915 49.28 9.57 -1.02
CA GLN A 915 49.27 10.71 -1.94
C GLN A 915 48.40 10.39 -3.16
N GLY A 916 47.67 11.40 -3.66
CA GLY A 916 46.71 11.23 -4.76
C GLY A 916 45.38 10.61 -4.32
N GLY A 917 44.38 10.59 -5.21
CA GLY A 917 43.04 10.07 -4.91
C GLY A 917 42.27 10.88 -3.86
N GLN A 918 41.29 10.25 -3.21
CA GLN A 918 40.40 10.92 -2.26
C GLN A 918 41.08 11.27 -0.92
N ILE A 919 41.98 10.42 -0.41
CA ILE A 919 42.66 10.63 0.89
C ILE A 919 43.51 11.90 0.89
N GLY A 920 44.19 12.19 -0.22
CA GLY A 920 45.01 13.39 -0.37
C GLY A 920 44.23 14.72 -0.39
N THR A 921 42.89 14.68 -0.47
CA THR A 921 42.04 15.88 -0.48
C THR A 921 41.67 16.39 0.91
N PHE A 922 41.83 15.55 1.94
CA PHE A 922 41.44 15.90 3.31
C PHE A 922 42.39 16.89 3.97
N PRO A 923 41.90 17.75 4.88
CA PRO A 923 42.71 18.77 5.53
C PRO A 923 43.72 18.18 6.53
N ASN A 924 44.71 18.98 6.91
CA ASN A 924 45.71 18.63 7.93
C ASN A 924 45.07 18.13 9.24
N SER A 925 43.96 18.73 9.67
CA SER A 925 43.24 18.35 10.89
C SER A 925 42.87 16.86 10.94
N SER A 926 42.59 16.22 9.80
CA SER A 926 42.25 14.80 9.71
C SER A 926 43.40 13.86 10.12
N PHE A 927 44.64 14.35 10.18
CA PHE A 927 45.83 13.53 10.45
C PHE A 927 46.64 14.01 11.67
N MET A 928 46.28 15.13 12.28
CA MET A 928 47.00 15.72 13.41
C MET A 928 47.07 14.77 14.62
N GLY A 929 48.09 14.95 15.48
CA GLY A 929 48.27 14.12 16.68
C GLY A 929 48.95 12.77 16.43
N ASN A 930 49.31 12.43 15.18
CA ASN A 930 50.11 11.26 14.84
C ASN A 930 51.58 11.65 14.63
N LEU A 931 52.45 11.44 15.62
CA LEU A 931 53.85 11.88 15.57
C LEU A 931 54.67 11.19 14.46
N GLY A 932 54.30 9.97 14.09
CA GLY A 932 55.00 9.15 13.11
C GLY A 932 54.66 9.46 11.65
N LEU A 933 53.56 10.18 11.38
CA LEU A 933 53.12 10.48 10.02
C LEU A 933 53.99 11.57 9.37
N CYS A 934 54.09 11.52 8.04
CA CYS A 934 54.77 12.52 7.23
C CYS A 934 54.13 12.64 5.83
N GLY A 935 54.42 13.71 5.10
CA GLY A 935 53.86 13.99 3.78
C GLY A 935 52.63 14.91 3.82
N ARG A 936 52.24 15.45 2.65
CA ARG A 936 51.08 16.37 2.55
C ARG A 936 49.80 15.64 2.98
N PRO A 937 48.87 16.28 3.72
CA PRO A 937 48.80 17.72 4.04
C PRO A 937 49.56 18.18 5.30
N LEU A 938 50.36 17.31 5.96
CA LEU A 938 51.16 17.70 7.13
C LEU A 938 52.35 18.58 6.71
N SER A 939 52.82 19.44 7.64
CA SER A 939 54.04 20.23 7.44
C SER A 939 55.32 19.39 7.51
N LYS A 940 55.28 18.25 8.20
CA LYS A 940 56.39 17.29 8.31
C LYS A 940 56.53 16.50 6.99
N MET A 941 57.61 16.72 6.26
CA MET A 941 57.94 15.97 5.05
C MET A 941 58.60 14.63 5.40
N CYS A 942 58.42 13.60 4.57
CA CYS A 942 59.07 12.31 4.79
C CYS A 942 60.55 12.39 4.40
N GLU A 943 61.44 11.98 5.32
CA GLU A 943 62.88 11.91 5.03
C GLU A 943 63.13 10.78 4.03
N THR A 944 63.74 11.11 2.89
CA THR A 944 64.25 10.14 1.94
C THR A 944 65.55 9.57 2.50
N SER A 945 65.65 8.24 2.59
CA SER A 945 66.89 7.57 2.94
C SER A 945 67.96 7.86 1.87
N LEU A 946 68.98 8.66 2.22
CA LEU A 946 70.42 8.47 1.93
C LEU A 946 71.26 9.72 2.32
N SER A 947 72.09 9.53 3.35
CA SER A 947 73.38 10.19 3.68
C SER A 947 73.41 11.62 4.27
N PRO A 948 74.37 11.92 5.19
CA PRO A 948 74.27 13.00 6.17
C PRO A 948 74.76 14.35 5.62
N ALA A 949 74.04 15.43 5.96
CA ALA A 949 74.50 16.80 5.75
C ALA A 949 75.38 17.30 6.92
N PRO A 950 76.45 18.09 6.67
CA PRO A 950 77.16 18.80 7.73
C PRO A 950 76.40 20.05 8.20
N LEU A 951 76.73 20.49 9.42
CA LEU A 951 76.18 21.62 10.18
C LEU A 951 76.18 22.99 9.46
N PRO A 952 75.33 23.95 9.90
CA PRO A 952 74.99 25.14 9.15
C PRO A 952 76.02 26.26 9.35
N SER A 953 76.20 27.08 8.31
CA SER A 953 76.79 28.40 8.42
C SER A 953 75.86 29.46 7.84
N ASN A 954 75.94 30.62 8.49
CA ASN A 954 75.03 31.75 8.49
C ASN A 954 75.24 32.68 7.27
N VAL A 955 74.12 33.28 6.84
CA VAL A 955 73.95 34.71 6.50
C VAL A 955 74.07 35.19 5.02
N THR A 956 72.95 35.83 4.60
CA THR A 956 72.69 36.93 3.64
C THR A 956 72.52 36.71 2.13
N SER A 957 71.24 36.91 1.74
CA SER A 957 70.68 38.01 0.91
C SER A 957 70.47 37.83 -0.60
N ALA A 958 69.25 38.26 -0.98
CA ALA A 958 68.77 38.83 -2.24
C ALA A 958 68.21 37.88 -3.32
N ASP A 959 66.87 37.87 -3.34
CA ASP A 959 65.92 38.08 -4.45
C ASP A 959 66.01 37.33 -5.80
N ASP A 960 64.76 37.11 -6.26
CA ASP A 960 64.24 36.95 -7.61
C ASP A 960 64.17 35.57 -8.31
N SER A 961 62.95 35.04 -8.21
CA SER A 961 62.11 34.54 -9.31
C SER A 961 62.33 33.10 -9.80
N ILE A 962 61.31 32.26 -9.56
CA ILE A 962 60.39 31.72 -10.58
C ILE A 962 59.19 31.08 -9.84
N MET A 963 58.12 31.87 -9.71
CA MET A 963 56.75 31.38 -9.68
C MET A 963 56.29 31.34 -11.14
N SER A 964 55.93 30.17 -11.69
CA SER A 964 55.10 30.10 -12.89
C SER A 964 54.09 28.97 -12.78
N GLY A 965 52.82 29.34 -12.62
CA GLY A 965 51.71 28.40 -12.63
C GLY A 965 50.33 29.00 -12.34
N PHE A 966 50.24 30.22 -11.78
CA PHE A 966 48.94 30.87 -11.54
C PHE A 966 49.02 32.37 -11.86
N THR A 967 48.65 32.74 -13.08
CA THR A 967 48.58 34.14 -13.50
C THR A 967 47.27 34.80 -13.07
N TRP A 968 47.34 36.05 -12.62
CA TRP A 968 46.21 36.93 -12.24
C TRP A 968 45.11 37.05 -13.31
N LYS A 969 45.42 36.75 -14.58
CA LYS A 969 44.45 36.66 -15.68
C LYS A 969 43.37 35.59 -15.44
N VAL A 970 43.73 34.45 -14.80
CA VAL A 970 42.77 33.38 -14.44
C VAL A 970 41.86 33.82 -13.29
N VAL A 971 42.42 34.55 -12.32
CA VAL A 971 41.64 35.13 -11.21
C VAL A 971 40.67 36.20 -11.73
N ALA A 972 41.10 37.02 -12.69
CA ALA A 972 40.26 38.04 -13.31
C ALA A 972 39.13 37.43 -14.17
N ILE A 973 39.41 36.35 -14.94
CA ILE A 973 38.38 35.61 -15.70
C ILE A 973 37.38 34.95 -14.73
N GLY A 974 37.87 34.35 -13.64
CA GLY A 974 37.03 33.76 -12.58
C GLY A 974 36.11 34.79 -11.93
N TYR A 975 36.63 35.97 -11.60
CA TYR A 975 35.83 37.08 -11.07
C TYR A 975 34.81 37.60 -12.10
N GLY A 976 35.21 37.74 -13.37
CA GLY A 976 34.31 38.19 -14.44
C GLY A 976 33.14 37.23 -14.67
N CYS A 977 33.41 35.93 -14.81
CA CYS A 977 32.38 34.92 -14.98
C CYS A 977 31.50 34.78 -13.72
N GLY A 978 32.11 34.80 -12.53
CA GLY A 978 31.39 34.69 -11.25
C GLY A 978 30.42 35.87 -11.02
N VAL A 979 30.82 37.09 -11.38
CA VAL A 979 29.94 38.26 -11.28
C VAL A 979 28.80 38.20 -12.30
N VAL A 980 29.05 37.75 -13.53
CA VAL A 980 27.98 37.61 -14.54
C VAL A 980 26.97 36.53 -14.14
N PHE A 981 27.42 35.36 -13.68
CA PHE A 981 26.53 34.32 -13.16
C PHE A 981 25.79 34.76 -11.88
N GLY A 982 26.45 35.51 -11.00
CA GLY A 982 25.85 36.07 -9.79
C GLY A 982 24.78 37.11 -10.09
N VAL A 983 25.01 37.99 -11.07
CA VAL A 983 24.05 39.03 -11.47
C VAL A 983 22.89 38.43 -12.26
N VAL A 984 23.14 37.50 -13.17
CA VAL A 984 22.07 36.81 -13.94
C VAL A 984 21.26 35.89 -13.02
N GLY A 985 21.92 35.09 -12.17
CA GLY A 985 21.26 34.26 -11.16
C GLY A 985 20.48 35.11 -10.15
N GLY A 986 21.07 36.21 -9.69
CA GLY A 986 20.41 37.19 -8.82
C GLY A 986 19.19 37.82 -9.48
N HIS A 987 19.29 38.24 -10.74
CA HIS A 987 18.18 38.81 -11.49
C HIS A 987 17.07 37.79 -11.73
N VAL A 988 17.39 36.53 -12.03
CA VAL A 988 16.41 35.44 -12.17
C VAL A 988 15.70 35.15 -10.85
N ILE A 989 16.44 35.14 -9.72
CA ILE A 989 15.86 34.96 -8.38
C ILE A 989 14.95 36.14 -8.02
N ILE A 990 15.39 37.38 -8.27
CA ILE A 990 14.61 38.60 -7.98
C ILE A 990 13.35 38.67 -8.83
N SER A 991 13.42 38.29 -10.12
CA SER A 991 12.27 38.37 -11.03
C SER A 991 11.30 37.18 -10.93
N ARG A 992 11.76 35.99 -10.50
CA ARG A 992 10.90 34.80 -10.36
C ARG A 992 10.40 34.53 -8.94
N ARG A 993 11.05 35.06 -7.89
CA ARG A 993 10.67 34.82 -6.48
C ARG A 993 10.87 36.06 -5.59
N PRO A 994 10.06 37.13 -5.74
CA PRO A 994 10.19 38.35 -4.92
C PRO A 994 10.01 38.12 -3.41
N TYR A 995 9.31 37.05 -3.01
CA TYR A 995 9.08 36.68 -1.62
C TYR A 995 10.36 36.22 -0.88
N LEU A 996 11.35 35.63 -1.58
CA LEU A 996 12.59 35.16 -0.95
C LEU A 996 13.48 36.33 -0.49
N MET A 997 13.48 37.44 -1.25
CA MET A 997 14.20 38.67 -0.90
C MET A 997 13.57 39.36 0.33
N TRP A 998 12.25 39.30 0.47
CA TRP A 998 11.55 39.86 1.63
C TRP A 998 11.91 39.15 2.94
N ILE A 999 12.13 37.83 2.90
CA ILE A 999 12.59 37.04 4.06
C ILE A 999 14.05 37.36 4.41
N ILE A 1000 14.94 37.41 3.41
CA ILE A 1000 16.39 37.65 3.63
C ILE A 1000 16.65 39.04 4.21
N PHE A 1001 15.96 40.09 3.73
CA PHE A 1001 16.14 41.45 4.26
C PHE A 1001 15.51 41.68 5.64
N ARG A 1002 14.48 40.90 6.05
CA ARG A 1002 13.96 40.91 7.42
C ARG A 1002 14.93 40.31 8.44
N VAL A 1003 15.67 39.27 8.05
CA VAL A 1003 16.67 38.62 8.93
C VAL A 1003 17.87 39.55 9.18
N ILE A 1004 18.27 40.37 8.20
CA ILE A 1004 19.38 41.32 8.35
C ILE A 1004 18.98 42.55 9.19
N THR A 1005 17.73 43.00 9.13
CA THR A 1005 17.24 44.14 9.94
C THR A 1005 17.01 43.77 11.41
N GLN A 1006 16.67 42.52 11.74
CA GLN A 1006 16.58 42.09 13.15
C GLN A 1006 17.93 41.91 13.86
N ARG A 1007 19.04 41.66 13.13
CA ARG A 1007 20.37 41.53 13.72
C ARG A 1007 21.07 42.87 14.03
N ARG A 1008 20.56 44.02 13.58
CA ARG A 1008 21.13 45.36 13.88
C ARG A 1008 20.47 46.12 15.04
N ARG A 1009 19.48 45.53 15.74
CA ARG A 1009 18.84 46.13 16.93
C ARG A 1009 19.22 45.49 18.28
N ARG A 1010 20.27 44.66 18.31
CA ARG A 1010 20.90 44.18 19.54
C ARG A 1010 22.43 44.33 19.47
N ARG A 1011 22.87 45.58 19.55
CA ARG A 1011 24.12 45.99 20.20
C ARG A 1011 23.83 47.28 20.94
#